data_AF-A0A967BPB0-F1
#
_entry.id   AF-A0A967BPB0-F1
#
_cell.length_a   1.000
_cell.length_b   1.000
_cell.length_c   1.000
_cell.angle_alpha   90.00
_cell.angle_beta   90.00
_cell.angle_gamma   90.00
#
_symmetry.space_group_name_H-M   'P 1'
#
loop_
_entity.id
_entity.type
_entity.pdbx_description
1 polymer ?
#
loop_
_entity_poly.entity_id
_entity_poly.type
_entity_poly.pdbx_seq_one_letter_code
_entity_poly.pdbx_strand_id
1 'polypeptide(L)'
;MKPLTIFFQRKKQTVILSVILLLTFHLQSFGQTTTGAFKKYSTIKSIGFEWNISGDTNNNAQCLVQYRINGSTNWLDAQPLFRVNFESYDMLAGSILFLYENTEYEVKLDFSDPDGGSEIRTELISTKPVPLLPVGGNTYHVIPGTTGGDGSQANPFQGIVAAQNAAQAGDIFLLHTGDYGTNGQVYFTQSGTENNHIVWKAAGDGDVIFNQVRIEANYIWLEGLNFIYDNTNNAYGIRTSPPGPMGIVIKYNYFFNCHYCIYLNDGGENWYITDNTIIGDNDPNNGSNFSGEGIELWYTSGHTVAYNSISRVADGISYPRSNVDIYGNEIFDTTDDGIEGDYGHNNIRIWGNRISNPLNNGISFQPMNGAPWYVLYNQVAAPGQDALKLRDRTDRVLLAHNTLVAWSGPVSSGSQFMRSFQSNNNLWISVQDRYIWEDSYAGGINWRTNWDYDGYDWGAYPYAFKWEGQRLVDIPEFQNYTGQAMNAIQVDKNTCFETFNIPNPPPASMPFQFMTLNSNCNAIDAGITLANINDGYLGNAPDLGVYEYGKELPHYGPRENASLSDNDETLNSTISIYPNPTSNTFIIDVNNDVLKNVIIYNYLGQLIKETTSSKIDISNIANGIYFVKIVTQNDKITIKKMIKN
;
A
#
# COMPACT_ATOMS: atom_id res chain seq x y z
N MET A 1 -70.58 -40.71 78.52
CA MET A 1 -69.50 -40.63 79.52
C MET A 1 -68.74 -39.32 79.31
N LYS A 2 -68.67 -38.46 80.33
CA LYS A 2 -67.74 -37.31 80.46
C LYS A 2 -66.35 -37.82 80.94
N PRO A 3 -65.26 -37.03 81.05
CA PRO A 3 -64.82 -35.79 80.36
C PRO A 3 -63.27 -35.76 80.05
N LEU A 4 -62.74 -34.56 79.76
CA LEU A 4 -61.35 -34.03 79.82
C LEU A 4 -60.53 -33.94 78.50
N THR A 5 -59.69 -32.94 78.17
CA THR A 5 -59.46 -31.51 78.54
C THR A 5 -58.07 -31.09 77.95
N ILE A 6 -58.00 -29.92 77.30
CA ILE A 6 -56.87 -28.94 77.16
C ILE A 6 -55.72 -29.10 76.12
N PHE A 7 -55.69 -28.06 75.24
CA PHE A 7 -54.62 -27.21 74.65
C PHE A 7 -53.22 -27.76 74.23
N PHE A 8 -52.79 -27.38 73.02
CA PHE A 8 -51.86 -26.24 72.80
C PHE A 8 -51.75 -25.86 71.31
N GLN A 9 -51.76 -24.55 71.01
CA GLN A 9 -51.47 -23.97 69.69
C GLN A 9 -50.01 -24.23 69.28
N ARG A 10 -49.77 -24.62 68.02
CA ARG A 10 -48.53 -24.28 67.29
C ARG A 10 -48.83 -23.98 65.82
N LYS A 11 -48.49 -22.74 65.44
CA LYS A 11 -48.42 -22.26 64.05
C LYS A 11 -47.54 -23.20 63.24
N LYS A 12 -48.05 -23.76 62.14
CA LYS A 12 -47.22 -24.36 61.09
C LYS A 12 -46.76 -23.23 60.17
N GLN A 13 -45.50 -22.84 60.30
CA GLN A 13 -44.78 -22.13 59.23
C GLN A 13 -44.36 -23.15 58.18
N THR A 14 -44.73 -22.88 56.94
CA THR A 14 -44.27 -23.57 55.74
C THR A 14 -42.77 -23.29 55.59
N VAL A 15 -41.93 -24.33 55.71
CA VAL A 15 -40.52 -24.26 55.33
C VAL A 15 -40.42 -24.62 53.86
N ILE A 16 -40.10 -23.64 53.02
CA ILE A 16 -39.67 -23.85 51.63
C ILE A 16 -38.23 -24.33 51.68
N LEU A 17 -37.98 -25.56 51.24
CA LEU A 17 -36.63 -26.11 51.10
C LEU A 17 -36.10 -25.73 49.72
N SER A 18 -35.32 -24.66 49.64
CA SER A 18 -34.60 -24.28 48.42
C SER A 18 -33.37 -25.19 48.25
N VAL A 19 -33.39 -26.05 47.23
CA VAL A 19 -32.23 -26.82 46.79
C VAL A 19 -31.31 -25.87 46.02
N ILE A 20 -30.22 -25.43 46.65
CA ILE A 20 -29.12 -24.72 45.98
C ILE A 20 -28.25 -25.78 45.32
N LEU A 21 -28.37 -25.91 44.00
CA LEU A 21 -27.41 -26.65 43.19
C LEU A 21 -26.16 -25.78 43.04
N LEU A 22 -25.13 -26.04 43.85
CA LEU A 22 -23.80 -25.45 43.68
C LEU A 22 -23.17 -26.02 42.40
N LEU A 23 -23.39 -25.35 41.27
CA LEU A 23 -22.54 -25.46 40.09
C LEU A 23 -21.17 -24.89 40.48
N THR A 24 -20.24 -25.76 40.85
CA THR A 24 -18.83 -25.40 40.91
C THR A 24 -18.35 -25.12 39.50
N PHE A 25 -18.48 -23.88 39.03
CA PHE A 25 -17.68 -23.40 37.92
C PHE A 25 -16.22 -23.53 38.37
N HIS A 26 -15.50 -24.49 37.78
CA HIS A 26 -14.06 -24.41 37.79
C HIS A 26 -13.72 -23.18 36.97
N LEU A 27 -13.50 -22.04 37.65
CA LEU A 27 -12.72 -20.96 37.09
C LEU A 27 -11.34 -21.56 36.85
N GLN A 28 -11.09 -22.06 35.63
CA GLN A 28 -9.72 -22.20 35.18
C GLN A 28 -9.16 -20.78 35.21
N SER A 29 -8.26 -20.50 36.16
CA SER A 29 -7.45 -19.29 36.05
C SER A 29 -6.56 -19.51 34.84
N PHE A 30 -6.94 -18.95 33.70
CA PHE A 30 -5.99 -18.79 32.61
C PHE A 30 -4.84 -17.94 33.15
N GLY A 31 -3.61 -18.28 32.77
CA GLY A 31 -2.44 -17.52 33.22
C GLY A 31 -2.56 -16.09 32.72
N GLN A 32 -2.19 -15.11 33.55
CA GLN A 32 -2.17 -13.71 33.15
C GLN A 32 -1.35 -13.55 31.85
N THR A 33 -1.91 -12.88 30.86
CA THR A 33 -1.20 -12.56 29.62
C THR A 33 -0.14 -11.51 29.91
N THR A 34 1.08 -11.79 29.46
CA THR A 34 2.23 -10.90 29.62
C THR A 34 2.77 -10.51 28.25
N THR A 35 3.12 -9.25 28.13
CA THR A 35 3.84 -8.66 27.01
C THR A 35 5.33 -9.04 27.04
N GLY A 36 5.95 -9.06 25.86
CA GLY A 36 7.34 -9.43 25.66
C GLY A 36 8.09 -8.44 24.76
N ALA A 37 8.97 -8.98 23.91
CA ALA A 37 9.76 -8.18 22.98
C ALA A 37 8.85 -7.34 22.07
N PHE A 38 9.18 -6.06 21.94
CA PHE A 38 8.48 -5.11 21.10
C PHE A 38 9.42 -4.61 19.99
N LYS A 39 8.93 -4.59 18.76
CA LYS A 39 9.65 -4.08 17.59
C LYS A 39 8.78 -3.06 16.87
N LYS A 40 9.45 -2.03 16.33
CA LYS A 40 8.83 -0.97 15.53
C LYS A 40 9.63 -0.72 14.27
N TYR A 41 8.92 -0.40 13.20
CA TYR A 41 9.45 -0.24 11.85
C TYR A 41 8.85 0.99 11.20
N SER A 42 9.55 1.58 10.24
CA SER A 42 8.96 2.62 9.40
C SER A 42 9.39 2.52 7.95
N THR A 43 8.48 2.92 7.10
CA THR A 43 8.69 3.26 5.69
C THR A 43 8.32 4.72 5.49
N ILE A 44 8.21 5.16 4.23
CA ILE A 44 7.89 6.55 3.90
C ILE A 44 6.45 6.92 4.30
N LYS A 45 5.51 5.98 4.19
CA LYS A 45 4.07 6.23 4.41
C LYS A 45 3.47 5.46 5.56
N SER A 46 4.25 4.65 6.26
CA SER A 46 3.70 3.72 7.25
C SER A 46 4.65 3.46 8.41
N ILE A 47 4.07 3.13 9.56
CA ILE A 47 4.76 2.65 10.76
C ILE A 47 4.20 1.28 11.11
N GLY A 48 5.06 0.30 11.38
CA GLY A 48 4.68 -1.08 11.71
C GLY A 48 5.14 -1.50 13.11
N PHE A 49 4.41 -2.44 13.72
CA PHE A 49 4.63 -2.94 15.08
C PHE A 49 4.53 -4.46 15.15
N GLU A 50 5.36 -5.05 16.01
CA GLU A 50 5.23 -6.43 16.49
C GLU A 50 5.46 -6.44 18.00
N TRP A 51 4.54 -7.05 18.74
CA TRP A 51 4.60 -7.14 20.19
C TRP A 51 4.32 -8.56 20.65
N ASN A 52 5.39 -9.29 20.99
CA ASN A 52 5.26 -10.65 21.48
C ASN A 52 4.41 -10.69 22.76
N ILE A 53 3.57 -11.71 22.89
CA ILE A 53 2.82 -11.97 24.12
C ILE A 53 2.95 -13.44 24.51
N SER A 54 2.58 -13.77 25.75
CA SER A 54 2.44 -15.14 26.22
C SER A 54 1.33 -15.25 27.26
N GLY A 55 0.61 -16.36 27.28
CA GLY A 55 -0.47 -16.61 28.25
C GLY A 55 -1.89 -16.49 27.68
N ASP A 56 -2.05 -15.85 26.51
CA ASP A 56 -3.32 -15.69 25.82
C ASP A 56 -3.69 -16.93 24.99
N THR A 57 -4.19 -17.97 25.66
CA THR A 57 -4.55 -19.25 25.03
C THR A 57 -5.88 -19.23 24.28
N ASN A 58 -6.76 -18.27 24.56
CA ASN A 58 -8.06 -18.12 23.90
C ASN A 58 -8.05 -17.07 22.77
N ASN A 59 -6.90 -16.40 22.55
CA ASN A 59 -6.64 -15.44 21.49
C ASN A 59 -7.54 -14.19 21.54
N ASN A 60 -7.88 -13.73 22.74
CA ASN A 60 -8.75 -12.57 22.93
C ASN A 60 -8.01 -11.30 23.37
N ALA A 61 -6.68 -11.35 23.48
CA ALA A 61 -5.90 -10.17 23.79
C ALA A 61 -5.99 -9.12 22.66
N GLN A 62 -6.01 -7.85 23.04
CA GLN A 62 -6.14 -6.72 22.13
C GLN A 62 -5.08 -5.65 22.42
N CYS A 63 -4.78 -4.84 21.40
CA CYS A 63 -4.05 -3.59 21.58
C CYS A 63 -4.68 -2.49 20.72
N LEU A 64 -5.23 -1.48 21.39
CA LEU A 64 -5.73 -0.28 20.72
C LEU A 64 -4.56 0.66 20.42
N VAL A 65 -4.64 1.34 19.28
CA VAL A 65 -3.56 2.19 18.78
C VAL A 65 -4.08 3.61 18.59
N GLN A 66 -3.37 4.58 19.15
CA GLN A 66 -3.59 6.00 18.90
C GLN A 66 -2.28 6.65 18.49
N TYR A 67 -2.33 7.66 17.63
CA TYR A 67 -1.13 8.34 17.13
C TYR A 67 -1.37 9.84 16.96
N ARG A 68 -0.28 10.60 16.98
CA ARG A 68 -0.29 12.02 16.64
C ARG A 68 1.08 12.45 16.13
N ILE A 69 1.12 13.49 15.31
CA ILE A 69 2.38 14.16 14.99
C ILE A 69 2.99 14.67 16.30
N ASN A 70 4.29 14.44 16.52
CA ASN A 70 4.96 14.85 17.74
C ASN A 70 4.79 16.37 17.98
N GLY A 71 4.43 16.74 19.20
CA GLY A 71 4.10 18.12 19.58
C GLY A 71 2.65 18.54 19.29
N SER A 72 1.86 17.75 18.56
CA SER A 72 0.41 17.96 18.45
C SER A 72 -0.31 17.56 19.74
N THR A 73 -1.48 18.14 20.00
CA THR A 73 -2.34 17.75 21.12
C THR A 73 -3.42 16.75 20.72
N ASN A 74 -3.77 16.66 19.43
CA ASN A 74 -4.86 15.82 18.94
C ASN A 74 -4.39 14.39 18.68
N TRP A 75 -4.95 13.42 19.41
CA TRP A 75 -4.76 12.00 19.16
C TRP A 75 -5.76 11.51 18.12
N LEU A 76 -5.27 10.74 17.15
CA LEU A 76 -6.06 10.04 16.16
C LEU A 76 -6.04 8.55 16.47
N ASP A 77 -7.16 7.87 16.26
CA ASP A 77 -7.21 6.41 16.39
C ASP A 77 -6.67 5.76 15.11
N ALA A 78 -6.01 4.62 15.26
CA ALA A 78 -5.64 3.73 14.16
C ALA A 78 -6.29 2.36 14.35
N GLN A 79 -6.20 1.50 13.33
CA GLN A 79 -6.63 0.12 13.48
C GLN A 79 -5.92 -0.54 14.68
N PRO A 80 -6.66 -1.30 15.52
CA PRO A 80 -6.04 -2.11 16.55
C PRO A 80 -4.98 -3.06 15.96
N LEU A 81 -3.98 -3.43 16.75
CA LEU A 81 -3.06 -4.47 16.33
C LEU A 81 -3.82 -5.80 16.22
N PHE A 82 -3.55 -6.55 15.15
CA PHE A 82 -4.06 -7.90 15.00
C PHE A 82 -3.43 -8.82 16.04
N ARG A 83 -4.27 -9.65 16.66
CA ARG A 83 -3.81 -10.82 17.40
C ARG A 83 -3.36 -11.91 16.42
N VAL A 84 -2.06 -12.15 16.34
CA VAL A 84 -1.42 -13.12 15.43
C VAL A 84 -0.97 -14.34 16.21
N ASN A 85 -1.58 -15.49 15.91
CA ASN A 85 -1.18 -16.81 16.40
C ASN A 85 -1.05 -17.72 15.17
N PHE A 86 0.15 -17.73 14.60
CA PHE A 86 0.42 -18.30 13.29
C PHE A 86 1.85 -18.82 13.21
N GLU A 87 1.99 -20.10 12.86
CA GLU A 87 3.27 -20.81 12.84
C GLU A 87 4.03 -20.66 14.18
N SER A 88 5.16 -19.97 14.21
CA SER A 88 5.95 -19.70 15.42
C SER A 88 5.68 -18.34 16.06
N TYR A 89 4.76 -17.56 15.49
CA TYR A 89 4.40 -16.23 15.96
C TYR A 89 3.25 -16.28 16.98
N ASP A 90 3.48 -15.65 18.12
CA ASP A 90 2.47 -15.44 19.17
C ASP A 90 2.56 -13.99 19.66
N MET A 91 1.81 -13.10 19.02
CA MET A 91 2.01 -11.66 19.15
C MET A 91 0.75 -10.82 18.84
N LEU A 92 0.86 -9.52 19.10
CA LEU A 92 0.04 -8.46 18.56
C LEU A 92 0.86 -7.69 17.52
N ALA A 93 0.36 -7.54 16.29
CA ALA A 93 1.10 -6.90 15.21
C ALA A 93 0.19 -6.08 14.29
N GLY A 94 0.72 -5.02 13.68
CA GLY A 94 -0.06 -4.13 12.83
C GLY A 94 0.70 -2.90 12.36
N SER A 95 0.05 -2.10 11.51
CA SER A 95 0.61 -0.87 10.93
C SER A 95 -0.37 0.30 11.03
N ILE A 96 0.19 1.50 11.17
CA ILE A 96 -0.46 2.78 10.88
C ILE A 96 -0.03 3.17 9.46
N LEU A 97 -0.99 3.46 8.59
CA LEU A 97 -0.79 3.72 7.16
C LEU A 97 -1.10 5.19 6.81
N PHE A 98 -0.77 5.58 5.58
CA PHE A 98 -1.07 6.89 4.98
C PHE A 98 -0.53 8.08 5.77
N LEU A 99 0.61 7.89 6.43
CA LEU A 99 1.28 8.91 7.22
C LEU A 99 2.03 9.91 6.32
N TYR A 100 2.25 11.11 6.87
CA TYR A 100 3.14 12.09 6.25
C TYR A 100 4.57 11.59 6.29
N GLU A 101 5.30 11.80 5.21
CA GLU A 101 6.72 11.45 5.11
C GLU A 101 7.58 12.34 6.01
N ASN A 102 8.78 11.87 6.36
CA ASN A 102 9.73 12.59 7.20
C ASN A 102 9.11 13.24 8.47
N THR A 103 8.11 12.60 9.06
CA THR A 103 7.35 13.14 10.18
C THR A 103 7.53 12.24 11.40
N GLU A 104 7.86 12.85 12.53
CA GLU A 104 7.93 12.15 13.82
C GLU A 104 6.54 12.06 14.45
N TYR A 105 6.17 10.85 14.87
CA TYR A 105 4.91 10.54 15.51
C TYR A 105 5.13 10.06 16.93
N GLU A 106 4.22 10.44 17.81
CA GLU A 106 4.01 9.78 19.10
C GLU A 106 2.87 8.78 18.94
N VAL A 107 3.12 7.53 19.32
CA VAL A 107 2.18 6.42 19.19
C VAL A 107 1.93 5.81 20.56
N LYS A 108 0.65 5.76 20.96
CA LYS A 108 0.18 5.10 22.17
C LYS A 108 -0.40 3.73 21.81
N LEU A 109 0.11 2.71 22.50
CA LEU A 109 -0.29 1.31 22.38
C LEU A 109 -0.91 0.89 23.72
N ASP A 110 -2.19 0.56 23.70
CA ASP A 110 -2.99 0.23 24.89
C ASP A 110 -3.35 -1.26 24.86
N PHE A 111 -2.46 -2.10 25.42
CA PHE A 111 -2.63 -3.54 25.50
C PHE A 111 -3.54 -3.93 26.65
N SER A 112 -4.47 -4.86 26.41
CA SER A 112 -5.31 -5.46 27.43
C SER A 112 -5.75 -6.87 27.05
N ASP A 113 -5.93 -7.73 28.04
CA ASP A 113 -6.52 -9.05 27.91
C ASP A 113 -7.70 -9.20 28.91
N PRO A 114 -8.91 -9.59 28.47
CA PRO A 114 -10.07 -9.82 29.35
C PRO A 114 -9.82 -10.79 30.51
N ASP A 115 -8.94 -11.77 30.34
CA ASP A 115 -8.60 -12.78 31.35
C ASP A 115 -7.50 -12.31 32.31
N GLY A 116 -6.89 -11.15 32.03
CA GLY A 116 -5.96 -10.46 32.89
C GLY A 116 -4.63 -10.14 32.22
N GLY A 117 -4.18 -8.90 32.36
CA GLY A 117 -2.97 -8.38 31.70
C GLY A 117 -3.29 -7.04 31.04
N SER A 118 -2.45 -6.03 31.27
CA SER A 118 -2.60 -4.72 30.64
C SER A 118 -1.30 -3.95 30.68
N GLU A 119 -0.99 -3.23 29.62
CA GLU A 119 0.18 -2.36 29.52
C GLU A 119 -0.11 -1.21 28.56
N ILE A 120 0.22 0.01 28.98
CA ILE A 120 0.22 1.17 28.07
C ILE A 120 1.67 1.52 27.77
N ARG A 121 1.97 1.60 26.48
CA ARG A 121 3.27 2.00 25.94
C ARG A 121 3.10 3.25 25.09
N THR A 122 4.10 4.12 25.11
CA THR A 122 4.18 5.29 24.23
C THR A 122 5.53 5.32 23.55
N GLU A 123 5.53 5.42 22.22
CA GLU A 123 6.72 5.33 21.39
C GLU A 123 6.84 6.55 20.49
N LEU A 124 8.05 7.11 20.39
CA LEU A 124 8.40 8.03 19.32
C LEU A 124 8.98 7.25 18.13
N ILE A 125 8.54 7.60 16.92
CA ILE A 125 9.01 6.99 15.68
C ILE A 125 8.72 7.90 14.49
N SER A 126 9.67 7.98 13.57
CA SER A 126 9.53 8.77 12.35
C SER A 126 9.32 7.88 11.13
N THR A 127 8.42 8.30 10.25
CA THR A 127 8.39 7.82 8.86
C THR A 127 9.68 8.26 8.15
N LYS A 128 10.13 7.48 7.17
CA LYS A 128 11.31 7.83 6.37
C LYS A 128 11.03 9.05 5.45
N PRO A 129 12.04 9.86 5.12
CA PRO A 129 11.92 10.84 4.06
C PRO A 129 11.83 10.17 2.68
N VAL A 130 11.22 10.85 1.72
CA VAL A 130 11.46 10.54 0.30
C VAL A 130 12.94 10.87 0.00
N PRO A 131 13.70 9.97 -0.65
CA PRO A 131 15.07 10.26 -1.03
C PRO A 131 15.17 11.58 -1.83
N LEU A 132 16.13 12.42 -1.45
CA LEU A 132 16.44 13.69 -2.13
C LEU A 132 17.84 13.62 -2.73
N LEU A 133 18.06 14.38 -3.80
CA LEU A 133 19.41 14.54 -4.35
C LEU A 133 20.34 15.13 -3.28
N PRO A 134 21.60 14.65 -3.19
CA PRO A 134 22.56 15.20 -2.24
C PRO A 134 22.84 16.68 -2.50
N VAL A 135 22.96 17.45 -1.42
CA VAL A 135 23.29 18.89 -1.48
C VAL A 135 24.70 19.07 -0.92
N GLY A 136 25.70 19.14 -1.81
CA GLY A 136 27.09 19.44 -1.43
C GLY A 136 28.18 18.51 -1.98
N GLY A 137 27.82 17.46 -2.72
CA GLY A 137 28.80 16.68 -3.48
C GLY A 137 29.19 17.35 -4.81
N ASN A 138 30.19 16.79 -5.49
CA ASN A 138 30.61 17.30 -6.78
C ASN A 138 29.64 16.88 -7.88
N THR A 139 29.56 17.66 -8.95
CA THR A 139 28.88 17.25 -10.19
C THR A 139 29.92 16.93 -11.25
N TYR A 140 29.86 15.73 -11.79
CA TYR A 140 30.74 15.25 -12.85
C TYR A 140 29.94 14.93 -14.11
N HIS A 141 30.59 15.09 -15.26
CA HIS A 141 30.09 14.71 -16.56
C HIS A 141 30.73 13.39 -16.99
N VAL A 142 29.92 12.49 -17.53
CA VAL A 142 30.39 11.20 -18.04
C VAL A 142 29.85 11.00 -19.45
N ILE A 143 30.70 10.56 -20.37
CA ILE A 143 30.35 10.15 -21.73
C ILE A 143 30.70 8.67 -21.93
N PRO A 144 30.17 7.98 -22.95
CA PRO A 144 30.63 6.64 -23.30
C PRO A 144 32.14 6.58 -23.54
N GLY A 145 32.78 5.49 -23.14
CA GLY A 145 34.21 5.28 -23.28
C GLY A 145 34.75 4.29 -22.24
N THR A 146 36.06 4.16 -22.16
CA THR A 146 36.70 3.18 -21.28
C THR A 146 37.72 3.78 -20.32
N THR A 147 38.45 4.82 -20.71
CA THR A 147 39.50 5.43 -19.87
C THR A 147 39.67 6.92 -20.18
N GLY A 148 39.97 7.72 -19.15
CA GLY A 148 40.30 9.14 -19.29
C GLY A 148 39.19 10.09 -18.81
N GLY A 149 39.45 11.38 -18.96
CA GLY A 149 38.62 12.46 -18.42
C GLY A 149 38.96 12.83 -16.98
N ASP A 150 38.65 14.07 -16.60
CA ASP A 150 38.71 14.55 -15.20
C ASP A 150 37.32 14.79 -14.61
N GLY A 151 36.27 14.49 -15.38
CA GLY A 151 34.88 14.64 -14.96
C GLY A 151 34.33 16.05 -15.11
N SER A 152 35.14 17.04 -15.50
CA SER A 152 34.64 18.37 -15.84
C SER A 152 33.82 18.33 -17.14
N GLN A 153 32.96 19.33 -17.35
CA GLN A 153 32.19 19.45 -18.60
C GLN A 153 33.09 19.53 -19.85
N ALA A 154 34.28 20.15 -19.72
CA ALA A 154 35.24 20.30 -20.81
C ALA A 154 36.03 19.01 -21.09
N ASN A 155 36.14 18.12 -20.10
CA ASN A 155 36.87 16.87 -20.19
C ASN A 155 36.15 15.76 -19.40
N PRO A 156 34.94 15.33 -19.84
CA PRO A 156 34.12 14.37 -19.11
C PRO A 156 34.83 13.05 -18.88
N PHE A 157 34.48 12.35 -17.79
CA PHE A 157 34.93 10.97 -17.60
C PHE A 157 34.47 10.11 -18.78
N GLN A 158 35.36 9.23 -19.25
CA GLN A 158 35.06 8.31 -20.33
C GLN A 158 34.69 6.93 -19.77
N GLY A 159 33.39 6.70 -19.62
CA GLY A 159 32.81 5.46 -19.11
C GLY A 159 32.60 5.41 -17.59
N ILE A 160 31.74 4.48 -17.17
CA ILE A 160 31.33 4.31 -15.75
C ILE A 160 32.49 3.88 -14.86
N VAL A 161 33.42 3.06 -15.35
CA VAL A 161 34.57 2.59 -14.56
C VAL A 161 35.49 3.76 -14.18
N ALA A 162 35.79 4.66 -15.12
CA ALA A 162 36.61 5.84 -14.86
C ALA A 162 35.94 6.76 -13.83
N ALA A 163 34.64 7.03 -14.02
CA ALA A 163 33.84 7.85 -13.12
C ALA A 163 33.77 7.26 -11.69
N GLN A 164 33.57 5.95 -11.57
CA GLN A 164 33.49 5.29 -10.27
C GLN A 164 34.78 5.32 -9.47
N ASN A 165 35.94 5.24 -10.13
CA ASN A 165 37.22 5.35 -9.43
C ASN A 165 37.40 6.70 -8.74
N ALA A 166 36.66 7.74 -9.16
CA ALA A 166 36.64 9.06 -8.56
C ALA A 166 35.46 9.30 -7.61
N ALA A 167 34.47 8.41 -7.57
CA ALA A 167 33.20 8.66 -6.91
C ALA A 167 33.30 8.68 -5.37
N GLN A 168 32.66 9.67 -4.77
CA GLN A 168 32.50 9.81 -3.33
C GLN A 168 31.00 9.96 -2.98
N ALA A 169 30.66 9.62 -1.74
CA ALA A 169 29.29 9.77 -1.25
C ALA A 169 28.80 11.23 -1.42
N GLY A 170 27.66 11.39 -2.09
CA GLY A 170 27.06 12.69 -2.37
C GLY A 170 27.35 13.23 -3.78
N ASP A 171 28.31 12.64 -4.51
CA ASP A 171 28.59 13.06 -5.88
C ASP A 171 27.43 12.73 -6.83
N ILE A 172 27.26 13.60 -7.82
CA ILE A 172 26.28 13.47 -8.91
C ILE A 172 27.03 13.32 -10.24
N PHE A 173 26.76 12.24 -10.95
CA PHE A 173 27.28 11.94 -12.27
C PHE A 173 26.17 12.14 -13.31
N LEU A 174 26.34 13.17 -14.15
CA LEU A 174 25.50 13.44 -15.30
C LEU A 174 25.98 12.59 -16.48
N LEU A 175 25.17 11.61 -16.84
CA LEU A 175 25.41 10.73 -17.98
C LEU A 175 24.87 11.38 -19.24
N HIS A 176 25.77 11.74 -20.15
CA HIS A 176 25.40 12.29 -21.46
C HIS A 176 24.90 11.20 -22.40
N THR A 177 24.18 11.60 -23.45
CA THR A 177 23.66 10.66 -24.43
C THR A 177 24.71 9.68 -24.96
N GLY A 178 24.31 8.41 -25.05
CA GLY A 178 25.11 7.35 -25.63
C GLY A 178 24.91 5.98 -24.97
N ASP A 179 25.61 5.00 -25.51
CA ASP A 179 25.57 3.60 -25.06
C ASP A 179 26.73 3.32 -24.11
N TYR A 180 26.40 3.01 -22.85
CA TYR A 180 27.33 2.66 -21.79
C TYR A 180 27.47 1.13 -21.60
N GLY A 181 26.68 0.34 -22.33
CA GLY A 181 26.63 -1.12 -22.28
C GLY A 181 27.49 -1.84 -23.32
N THR A 182 28.04 -1.15 -24.33
CA THR A 182 28.80 -1.79 -25.43
C THR A 182 30.02 -2.60 -24.99
N ASN A 183 30.57 -2.33 -23.80
CA ASN A 183 31.76 -3.00 -23.28
C ASN A 183 31.45 -4.10 -22.25
N GLY A 184 30.19 -4.55 -22.19
CA GLY A 184 29.72 -5.60 -21.30
C GLY A 184 28.93 -5.07 -20.10
N GLN A 185 28.78 -5.92 -19.09
CA GLN A 185 28.04 -5.60 -17.87
C GLN A 185 28.66 -4.41 -17.14
N VAL A 186 27.82 -3.46 -16.72
CA VAL A 186 28.22 -2.33 -15.88
C VAL A 186 28.03 -2.70 -14.42
N TYR A 187 29.03 -2.40 -13.60
CA TYR A 187 29.02 -2.66 -12.16
C TYR A 187 29.00 -1.33 -11.42
N PHE A 188 28.20 -1.19 -10.37
CA PHE A 188 28.28 -0.07 -9.41
C PHE A 188 28.87 -0.58 -8.09
N THR A 189 30.10 -0.17 -7.77
CA THR A 189 30.96 -0.76 -6.72
C THR A 189 31.37 0.23 -5.62
N GLN A 190 31.14 1.53 -5.79
CA GLN A 190 31.41 2.53 -4.75
C GLN A 190 30.14 2.89 -4.00
N SER A 191 30.20 2.90 -2.66
CA SER A 191 29.01 3.16 -1.83
C SER A 191 28.84 4.64 -1.52
N GLY A 192 27.59 5.09 -1.55
CA GLY A 192 27.17 6.34 -0.90
C GLY A 192 26.92 6.14 0.60
N THR A 193 26.12 7.04 1.16
CA THR A 193 25.55 6.95 2.51
C THR A 193 24.07 7.31 2.50
N GLU A 194 23.34 6.98 3.55
CA GLU A 194 21.87 7.21 3.67
C GLU A 194 21.42 8.62 3.27
N ASN A 195 22.20 9.65 3.60
CA ASN A 195 21.89 11.03 3.27
C ASN A 195 22.69 11.58 2.07
N ASN A 196 23.65 10.83 1.55
CA ASN A 196 24.53 11.24 0.45
C ASN A 196 24.74 10.05 -0.49
N HIS A 197 23.72 9.76 -1.30
CA HIS A 197 23.78 8.74 -2.34
C HIS A 197 24.85 9.12 -3.38
N ILE A 198 25.41 8.13 -4.08
CA ILE A 198 26.12 8.41 -5.34
C ILE A 198 25.09 8.37 -6.45
N VAL A 199 24.88 9.51 -7.11
CA VAL A 199 23.82 9.68 -8.10
C VAL A 199 24.38 9.50 -9.50
N TRP A 200 23.70 8.67 -10.29
CA TRP A 200 23.94 8.47 -11.72
C TRP A 200 22.63 8.79 -12.44
N LYS A 201 22.59 9.93 -13.13
CA LYS A 201 21.38 10.37 -13.80
C LYS A 201 21.63 10.88 -15.20
N ALA A 202 20.64 10.75 -16.08
CA ALA A 202 20.74 11.31 -17.41
C ALA A 202 20.94 12.83 -17.37
N ALA A 203 21.79 13.34 -18.26
CA ALA A 203 22.11 14.76 -18.40
C ALA A 203 20.98 15.54 -19.11
N GLY A 204 20.01 14.85 -19.72
CA GLY A 204 18.88 15.46 -20.41
C GLY A 204 19.15 15.82 -21.88
N ASP A 205 20.27 15.39 -22.46
CA ASP A 205 20.67 15.70 -23.84
C ASP A 205 20.49 14.55 -24.84
N GLY A 206 19.81 13.47 -24.41
CA GLY A 206 19.44 12.32 -25.24
C GLY A 206 19.40 11.03 -24.43
N ASP A 207 19.26 9.91 -25.12
CA ASP A 207 19.15 8.59 -24.49
C ASP A 207 20.47 8.15 -23.86
N VAL A 208 20.41 7.69 -22.61
CA VAL A 208 21.51 7.02 -21.89
C VAL A 208 21.18 5.54 -21.80
N ILE A 209 21.91 4.71 -22.54
CA ILE A 209 21.57 3.30 -22.74
C ILE A 209 22.50 2.39 -21.95
N PHE A 210 21.91 1.45 -21.23
CA PHE A 210 22.55 0.34 -20.54
C PHE A 210 21.97 -0.98 -21.01
N ASN A 211 22.79 -2.04 -21.03
CA ASN A 211 22.33 -3.39 -21.38
C ASN A 211 22.08 -4.21 -20.11
N GLN A 212 23.11 -4.38 -19.28
CA GLN A 212 23.05 -5.12 -18.01
C GLN A 212 23.79 -4.36 -16.92
N VAL A 213 23.14 -4.20 -15.76
CA VAL A 213 23.72 -3.54 -14.59
C VAL A 213 23.76 -4.49 -13.40
N ARG A 214 24.86 -4.42 -12.65
CA ARG A 214 25.04 -5.07 -11.35
C ARG A 214 25.33 -4.02 -10.28
N ILE A 215 24.56 -4.03 -9.21
CA ILE A 215 24.75 -3.13 -8.07
C ILE A 215 25.40 -3.93 -6.93
N GLU A 216 26.63 -3.56 -6.57
CA GLU A 216 27.44 -4.21 -5.54
C GLU A 216 27.67 -3.32 -4.31
N ALA A 217 27.14 -2.09 -4.35
CA ALA A 217 27.39 -1.05 -3.38
C ALA A 217 26.10 -0.46 -2.83
N ASN A 218 26.16 0.11 -1.62
CA ASN A 218 25.03 0.71 -0.95
C ASN A 218 24.79 2.16 -1.41
N TYR A 219 23.55 2.63 -1.28
CA TYR A 219 23.18 4.04 -1.50
C TYR A 219 23.57 4.56 -2.89
N ILE A 220 23.26 3.77 -3.92
CA ILE A 220 23.32 4.17 -5.32
C ILE A 220 21.97 4.72 -5.75
N TRP A 221 21.99 5.77 -6.56
CA TRP A 221 20.79 6.34 -7.18
C TRP A 221 20.93 6.29 -8.69
N LEU A 222 19.97 5.65 -9.37
CA LEU A 222 19.88 5.55 -10.83
C LEU A 222 18.62 6.26 -11.32
N GLU A 223 18.77 7.30 -12.15
CA GLU A 223 17.65 8.12 -12.60
C GLU A 223 17.64 8.48 -14.09
N GLY A 224 16.50 8.30 -14.74
CA GLY A 224 16.30 8.71 -16.13
C GLY A 224 17.10 7.89 -17.15
N LEU A 225 17.42 6.63 -16.83
CA LEU A 225 18.26 5.77 -17.66
C LEU A 225 17.41 4.77 -18.47
N ASN A 226 17.92 4.37 -19.63
CA ASN A 226 17.30 3.36 -20.49
C ASN A 226 18.05 2.02 -20.38
N PHE A 227 17.37 0.98 -19.89
CA PHE A 227 17.86 -0.39 -19.83
C PHE A 227 17.25 -1.16 -21.01
N ILE A 228 17.99 -1.25 -22.11
CA ILE A 228 17.51 -1.84 -23.37
C ILE A 228 18.29 -3.12 -23.62
N TYR A 229 17.58 -4.23 -23.78
CA TYR A 229 18.19 -5.52 -24.05
C TYR A 229 17.84 -6.03 -25.46
N ASP A 230 18.83 -6.58 -26.16
CA ASP A 230 18.74 -6.90 -27.59
C ASP A 230 18.66 -8.40 -27.92
N ASN A 231 18.76 -9.28 -26.92
CA ASN A 231 18.75 -10.74 -27.08
C ASN A 231 17.75 -11.42 -26.13
N THR A 232 17.40 -12.68 -26.34
CA THR A 232 16.45 -13.41 -25.46
C THR A 232 17.14 -14.62 -24.81
N ASN A 233 17.60 -14.50 -23.56
CA ASN A 233 17.90 -15.64 -22.66
C ASN A 233 18.31 -15.18 -21.24
N ASN A 234 17.51 -15.47 -20.19
CA ASN A 234 17.80 -15.20 -18.77
C ASN A 234 18.30 -13.77 -18.45
N ALA A 235 17.90 -12.82 -19.28
CA ALA A 235 18.42 -11.47 -19.29
C ALA A 235 17.83 -10.63 -18.17
N TYR A 236 18.57 -9.64 -17.72
CA TYR A 236 18.14 -8.76 -16.66
C TYR A 236 18.57 -7.32 -16.90
N GLY A 237 17.74 -6.37 -16.46
CA GLY A 237 18.10 -4.96 -16.46
C GLY A 237 19.08 -4.66 -15.34
N ILE A 238 18.62 -4.84 -14.10
CA ILE A 238 19.39 -4.65 -12.87
C ILE A 238 19.41 -5.95 -12.07
N ARG A 239 20.60 -6.33 -11.59
CA ARG A 239 20.81 -7.37 -10.58
C ARG A 239 21.66 -6.91 -9.41
N THR A 240 21.59 -7.66 -8.32
CA THR A 240 22.43 -7.42 -7.13
C THR A 240 23.63 -8.37 -7.08
N SER A 241 24.56 -8.08 -6.16
CA SER A 241 25.63 -8.98 -5.72
C SER A 241 25.58 -9.14 -4.20
N PRO A 242 26.04 -10.27 -3.63
CA PRO A 242 26.17 -10.41 -2.18
C PRO A 242 27.11 -9.32 -1.62
N PRO A 243 26.83 -8.75 -0.44
CA PRO A 243 25.84 -9.17 0.57
C PRO A 243 24.41 -8.62 0.39
N GLY A 244 24.07 -8.09 -0.80
CA GLY A 244 22.80 -7.44 -1.06
C GLY A 244 22.87 -5.94 -0.72
N PRO A 245 22.77 -5.03 -1.70
CA PRO A 245 22.97 -3.61 -1.47
C PRO A 245 21.75 -2.96 -0.83
N MET A 246 21.99 -1.99 0.06
CA MET A 246 20.97 -1.28 0.82
C MET A 246 20.77 0.15 0.33
N GLY A 247 19.54 0.64 0.44
CA GLY A 247 19.22 2.06 0.22
C GLY A 247 19.34 2.50 -1.23
N ILE A 248 18.99 1.63 -2.18
CA ILE A 248 19.09 1.96 -3.61
C ILE A 248 17.88 2.75 -4.06
N VAL A 249 18.11 3.79 -4.85
CA VAL A 249 17.07 4.59 -5.49
C VAL A 249 17.03 4.27 -6.98
N ILE A 250 15.90 3.78 -7.47
CA ILE A 250 15.64 3.50 -8.88
C ILE A 250 14.44 4.32 -9.30
N LYS A 251 14.68 5.41 -10.04
CA LYS A 251 13.64 6.40 -10.34
C LYS A 251 13.59 6.85 -11.81
N TYR A 252 12.40 6.97 -12.40
CA TYR A 252 12.24 7.47 -13.78
C TYR A 252 13.02 6.68 -14.85
N ASN A 253 13.34 5.41 -14.62
CA ASN A 253 14.06 4.60 -15.60
C ASN A 253 13.09 3.89 -16.53
N TYR A 254 13.58 3.58 -17.74
CA TYR A 254 12.87 2.82 -18.75
C TYR A 254 13.55 1.47 -18.95
N PHE A 255 12.81 0.38 -18.81
CA PHE A 255 13.27 -0.98 -19.03
C PHE A 255 12.52 -1.60 -20.20
N PHE A 256 13.27 -2.17 -21.15
CA PHE A 256 12.70 -2.77 -22.34
C PHE A 256 13.35 -4.09 -22.69
N ASN A 257 12.51 -5.09 -22.96
CA ASN A 257 12.89 -6.42 -23.44
C ASN A 257 13.80 -7.19 -22.45
N CYS A 258 13.67 -6.88 -21.15
CA CYS A 258 14.27 -7.65 -20.07
C CYS A 258 13.38 -8.85 -19.72
N HIS A 259 14.00 -9.98 -19.40
CA HIS A 259 13.30 -11.10 -18.78
C HIS A 259 13.08 -10.81 -17.29
N TYR A 260 14.14 -10.46 -16.57
CA TYR A 260 14.14 -10.04 -15.16
C TYR A 260 14.51 -8.56 -15.04
N CYS A 261 13.56 -7.63 -14.94
CA CYS A 261 13.87 -6.21 -15.13
C CYS A 261 14.61 -5.59 -13.94
N ILE A 262 14.05 -5.69 -12.73
CA ILE A 262 14.73 -5.35 -11.47
C ILE A 262 14.72 -6.59 -10.58
N TYR A 263 15.88 -7.22 -10.42
CA TYR A 263 15.99 -8.54 -9.78
C TYR A 263 17.00 -8.53 -8.65
N LEU A 264 16.52 -8.53 -7.40
CA LEU A 264 17.34 -8.48 -6.19
C LEU A 264 17.92 -9.86 -5.82
N ASN A 265 18.27 -10.69 -6.81
CA ASN A 265 18.62 -12.12 -6.68
C ASN A 265 19.66 -12.49 -5.59
N ASP A 266 20.46 -11.54 -5.14
CA ASP A 266 21.46 -11.72 -4.08
C ASP A 266 21.15 -10.88 -2.81
N GLY A 267 19.89 -10.48 -2.65
CA GLY A 267 19.38 -9.63 -1.58
C GLY A 267 19.46 -8.13 -1.86
N GLY A 268 19.08 -7.36 -0.85
CA GLY A 268 19.07 -5.90 -0.82
C GLY A 268 18.02 -5.40 0.16
N GLU A 269 18.17 -4.22 0.76
CA GLU A 269 17.21 -3.77 1.80
C GLU A 269 16.90 -2.29 1.62
N ASN A 270 15.68 -1.86 1.97
CA ASN A 270 15.30 -0.44 1.97
C ASN A 270 15.42 0.27 0.60
N TRP A 271 15.06 -0.41 -0.49
CA TRP A 271 15.08 0.23 -1.82
C TRP A 271 13.87 1.15 -2.03
N TYR A 272 14.08 2.23 -2.77
CA TYR A 272 13.07 3.16 -3.25
C TYR A 272 12.96 3.03 -4.77
N ILE A 273 11.96 2.27 -5.24
CA ILE A 273 11.76 1.92 -6.64
C ILE A 273 10.49 2.61 -7.12
N THR A 274 10.62 3.74 -7.81
CA THR A 274 9.47 4.57 -8.15
C THR A 274 9.51 5.14 -9.55
N ASP A 275 8.33 5.38 -10.13
CA ASP A 275 8.19 6.11 -11.39
C ASP A 275 8.93 5.48 -12.58
N ASN A 276 9.17 4.16 -12.56
CA ASN A 276 9.83 3.46 -13.66
C ASN A 276 8.80 2.92 -14.66
N THR A 277 9.18 2.83 -15.92
CA THR A 277 8.42 2.14 -16.96
C THR A 277 9.12 0.83 -17.31
N ILE A 278 8.41 -0.29 -17.19
CA ILE A 278 8.92 -1.64 -17.43
C ILE A 278 8.05 -2.31 -18.49
N ILE A 279 8.69 -2.72 -19.58
CA ILE A 279 8.10 -3.54 -20.63
C ILE A 279 9.03 -4.75 -20.83
N GLY A 280 8.67 -5.88 -20.23
CA GLY A 280 9.46 -7.10 -20.34
C GLY A 280 9.31 -7.82 -21.69
N ASP A 281 9.86 -9.02 -21.78
CA ASP A 281 9.82 -9.89 -22.98
C ASP A 281 8.66 -10.91 -22.99
N ASN A 282 7.84 -10.93 -21.95
CA ASN A 282 6.75 -11.90 -21.76
C ASN A 282 5.40 -11.35 -22.23
N ASP A 283 5.13 -11.40 -23.52
CA ASP A 283 3.83 -10.97 -24.08
C ASP A 283 2.70 -11.99 -23.74
N PRO A 284 1.65 -11.61 -23.00
CA PRO A 284 0.55 -12.50 -22.63
C PRO A 284 -0.28 -13.01 -23.81
N ASN A 285 -0.18 -12.39 -24.99
CA ASN A 285 -0.82 -12.90 -26.19
C ASN A 285 -0.14 -14.18 -26.73
N ASN A 286 1.07 -14.49 -26.25
CA ASN A 286 1.79 -15.72 -26.59
C ASN A 286 1.53 -16.88 -25.61
N GLY A 287 0.60 -16.70 -24.66
CA GLY A 287 0.27 -17.66 -23.62
C GLY A 287 0.99 -17.38 -22.29
N SER A 288 0.76 -18.25 -21.31
CA SER A 288 1.34 -18.07 -19.97
C SER A 288 2.81 -18.49 -19.95
N ASN A 289 3.65 -17.60 -19.44
CA ASN A 289 5.02 -17.86 -19.00
C ASN A 289 5.12 -17.39 -17.53
N PHE A 290 5.53 -18.29 -16.64
CA PHE A 290 5.59 -18.06 -15.19
C PHE A 290 6.99 -17.64 -14.71
N SER A 291 7.81 -17.10 -15.62
CA SER A 291 9.18 -16.65 -15.33
C SER A 291 9.46 -15.39 -16.13
N GLY A 292 10.12 -14.42 -15.51
CA GLY A 292 10.51 -13.14 -16.07
C GLY A 292 9.77 -11.97 -15.44
N GLU A 293 10.25 -11.54 -14.27
CA GLU A 293 9.60 -10.68 -13.30
C GLU A 293 9.90 -9.20 -13.58
N GLY A 294 8.92 -8.33 -13.34
CA GLY A 294 9.10 -6.89 -13.43
C GLY A 294 10.00 -6.38 -12.31
N ILE A 295 9.54 -6.55 -11.07
CA ILE A 295 10.29 -6.17 -9.86
C ILE A 295 10.25 -7.35 -8.87
N GLU A 296 11.36 -8.08 -8.78
CA GLU A 296 11.51 -9.20 -7.85
C GLU A 296 12.35 -8.78 -6.64
N LEU A 297 11.72 -8.79 -5.47
CA LEU A 297 12.30 -8.30 -4.22
C LEU A 297 13.04 -9.37 -3.42
N TRP A 298 13.14 -10.61 -3.91
CA TRP A 298 13.98 -11.67 -3.31
C TRP A 298 13.78 -11.89 -1.79
N TYR A 299 12.55 -11.74 -1.31
CA TYR A 299 12.21 -11.89 0.11
C TYR A 299 13.01 -10.93 1.00
N THR A 300 13.16 -9.68 0.58
CA THR A 300 13.79 -8.62 1.39
C THR A 300 12.81 -7.53 1.83
N SER A 301 13.27 -6.64 2.71
CA SER A 301 12.41 -5.81 3.56
C SER A 301 12.59 -4.30 3.37
N GLY A 302 11.65 -3.54 3.93
CA GLY A 302 11.75 -2.08 4.04
C GLY A 302 11.62 -1.30 2.72
N HIS A 303 11.26 -1.97 1.62
CA HIS A 303 11.14 -1.36 0.31
C HIS A 303 9.92 -0.45 0.18
N THR A 304 10.03 0.54 -0.71
CA THR A 304 8.91 1.28 -1.27
C THR A 304 8.92 1.07 -2.78
N VAL A 305 7.87 0.44 -3.30
CA VAL A 305 7.67 0.17 -4.72
C VAL A 305 6.42 0.90 -5.17
N ALA A 306 6.59 2.04 -5.85
CA ALA A 306 5.46 2.92 -6.10
C ALA A 306 5.43 3.56 -7.48
N TYR A 307 4.24 3.85 -8.00
CA TYR A 307 4.10 4.61 -9.25
C TYR A 307 4.87 4.04 -10.44
N ASN A 308 5.11 2.73 -10.49
CA ASN A 308 5.72 2.09 -11.65
C ASN A 308 4.64 1.70 -12.66
N SER A 309 4.98 1.70 -13.95
CA SER A 309 4.15 1.13 -15.02
C SER A 309 4.82 -0.17 -15.47
N ILE A 310 4.15 -1.31 -15.32
CA ILE A 310 4.75 -2.63 -15.52
C ILE A 310 3.87 -3.46 -16.44
N SER A 311 4.47 -4.00 -17.50
CA SER A 311 3.79 -4.87 -18.45
C SER A 311 4.71 -5.89 -19.10
N ARG A 312 4.12 -6.93 -19.69
CA ARG A 312 4.82 -7.98 -20.43
C ARG A 312 5.89 -8.69 -19.61
N VAL A 313 5.54 -9.03 -18.38
CA VAL A 313 6.34 -9.78 -17.42
C VAL A 313 5.49 -10.94 -16.90
N ALA A 314 6.09 -11.95 -16.27
CA ALA A 314 5.39 -13.00 -15.54
C ALA A 314 4.62 -12.38 -14.38
N ASP A 315 5.35 -11.95 -13.35
CA ASP A 315 4.80 -11.23 -12.22
C ASP A 315 5.19 -9.76 -12.29
N GLY A 316 4.22 -8.88 -12.03
CA GLY A 316 4.48 -7.44 -11.99
C GLY A 316 5.47 -7.08 -10.88
N ILE A 317 5.13 -7.46 -9.65
CA ILE A 317 5.95 -7.26 -8.44
C ILE A 317 5.89 -8.53 -7.59
N SER A 318 7.02 -9.09 -7.20
CA SER A 318 7.07 -10.37 -6.49
C SER A 318 7.96 -10.36 -5.25
N TYR A 319 7.64 -11.28 -4.33
CA TYR A 319 8.47 -11.73 -3.21
C TYR A 319 8.90 -10.64 -2.20
N PRO A 320 7.99 -9.80 -1.69
CA PRO A 320 8.31 -8.96 -0.55
C PRO A 320 8.46 -9.80 0.72
N ARG A 321 9.27 -9.37 1.71
CA ARG A 321 9.35 -10.04 3.02
C ARG A 321 8.65 -9.31 4.16
N SER A 322 9.19 -8.20 4.65
CA SER A 322 8.60 -7.49 5.79
C SER A 322 8.66 -5.99 5.61
N ASN A 323 7.63 -5.28 6.09
CA ASN A 323 7.58 -3.81 6.09
C ASN A 323 7.78 -3.21 4.69
N VAL A 324 7.09 -3.77 3.69
CA VAL A 324 7.17 -3.34 2.29
C VAL A 324 5.89 -2.62 1.90
N ASP A 325 6.06 -1.46 1.27
CA ASP A 325 4.97 -0.64 0.73
C ASP A 325 4.91 -0.78 -0.79
N ILE A 326 3.77 -1.21 -1.32
CA ILE A 326 3.53 -1.38 -2.76
C ILE A 326 2.29 -0.56 -3.15
N TYR A 327 2.47 0.57 -3.83
CA TYR A 327 1.33 1.47 -4.11
C TYR A 327 1.42 2.35 -5.33
N GLY A 328 0.27 2.76 -5.88
CA GLY A 328 0.20 3.66 -7.03
C GLY A 328 0.71 3.05 -8.33
N ASN A 329 1.00 1.74 -8.37
CA ASN A 329 1.52 1.09 -9.57
C ASN A 329 0.40 0.84 -10.58
N GLU A 330 0.73 0.97 -11.87
CA GLU A 330 -0.07 0.50 -12.99
C GLU A 330 0.55 -0.81 -13.50
N ILE A 331 -0.14 -1.93 -13.29
CA ILE A 331 0.34 -3.25 -13.69
C ILE A 331 -0.66 -3.84 -14.67
N PHE A 332 -0.20 -4.18 -15.86
CA PHE A 332 -1.10 -4.67 -16.89
C PHE A 332 -0.45 -5.64 -17.86
N ASP A 333 -1.26 -6.51 -18.46
CA ASP A 333 -0.80 -7.45 -19.48
C ASP A 333 0.41 -8.29 -18.99
N THR A 334 0.25 -8.92 -17.82
CA THR A 334 1.24 -9.86 -17.26
C THR A 334 0.86 -11.30 -17.61
N THR A 335 1.84 -12.19 -17.71
CA THR A 335 1.64 -13.60 -18.08
C THR A 335 1.33 -14.51 -16.89
N ASP A 336 1.58 -14.06 -15.66
CA ASP A 336 1.18 -14.72 -14.41
C ASP A 336 0.38 -13.78 -13.50
N ASP A 337 0.95 -13.32 -12.38
CA ASP A 337 0.23 -12.53 -11.39
C ASP A 337 0.52 -11.01 -11.53
N GLY A 338 -0.42 -10.19 -11.08
CA GLY A 338 -0.18 -8.74 -10.98
C GLY A 338 0.83 -8.43 -9.88
N ILE A 339 0.53 -8.86 -8.65
CA ILE A 339 1.42 -8.77 -7.50
C ILE A 339 1.49 -10.14 -6.81
N GLU A 340 2.69 -10.71 -6.73
CA GLU A 340 2.95 -11.98 -6.05
C GLU A 340 3.54 -11.73 -4.66
N GLY A 341 2.69 -11.69 -3.62
CA GLY A 341 3.13 -11.46 -2.24
C GLY A 341 3.84 -12.64 -1.58
N ASP A 342 4.00 -13.74 -2.31
CA ASP A 342 4.31 -15.07 -1.82
C ASP A 342 5.54 -15.10 -0.90
N TYR A 343 5.44 -15.94 0.13
CA TYR A 343 6.41 -16.11 1.21
C TYR A 343 6.64 -14.86 2.07
N GLY A 344 5.86 -13.80 1.88
CA GLY A 344 5.90 -12.59 2.69
C GLY A 344 5.54 -12.85 4.16
N HIS A 345 6.16 -12.05 5.03
CA HIS A 345 6.02 -12.10 6.48
C HIS A 345 5.07 -10.97 6.94
N ASN A 346 5.56 -9.98 7.68
CA ASN A 346 4.74 -9.05 8.44
C ASN A 346 4.77 -7.63 7.85
N ASN A 347 3.66 -6.90 7.98
CA ASN A 347 3.50 -5.54 7.49
C ASN A 347 3.78 -5.41 5.97
N ILE A 348 3.30 -6.38 5.18
CA ILE A 348 3.18 -6.21 3.74
C ILE A 348 1.96 -5.34 3.48
N ARG A 349 2.16 -4.21 2.80
CA ARG A 349 1.12 -3.18 2.61
C ARG A 349 1.01 -2.89 1.12
N ILE A 350 -0.05 -3.42 0.51
CA ILE A 350 -0.36 -3.30 -0.91
C ILE A 350 -1.58 -2.39 -1.02
N TRP A 351 -1.41 -1.17 -1.52
CA TRP A 351 -2.56 -0.27 -1.65
C TRP A 351 -2.57 0.60 -2.87
N GLY A 352 -3.75 1.02 -3.33
CA GLY A 352 -3.81 2.03 -4.38
C GLY A 352 -3.13 1.59 -5.67
N ASN A 353 -3.15 0.31 -6.04
CA ASN A 353 -2.63 -0.17 -7.32
C ASN A 353 -3.77 -0.42 -8.31
N ARG A 354 -3.51 -0.24 -9.60
CA ARG A 354 -4.40 -0.68 -10.68
C ARG A 354 -3.77 -1.85 -11.41
N ILE A 355 -4.45 -2.99 -11.36
CA ILE A 355 -4.00 -4.26 -11.92
C ILE A 355 -5.02 -4.72 -12.97
N SER A 356 -4.56 -4.85 -14.21
CA SER A 356 -5.43 -5.04 -15.38
C SER A 356 -4.94 -6.16 -16.28
N ASN A 357 -5.78 -7.15 -16.57
CA ASN A 357 -5.44 -8.22 -17.51
C ASN A 357 -4.20 -9.09 -17.13
N PRO A 358 -3.94 -9.44 -15.84
CA PRO A 358 -3.00 -10.52 -15.53
C PRO A 358 -3.56 -11.85 -16.02
N LEU A 359 -2.75 -12.65 -16.71
CA LEU A 359 -3.23 -13.88 -17.33
C LEU A 359 -3.61 -14.97 -16.31
N ASN A 360 -3.12 -14.91 -15.06
CA ASN A 360 -3.60 -15.78 -13.99
C ASN A 360 -4.30 -15.00 -12.88
N ASN A 361 -3.57 -14.32 -11.98
CA ASN A 361 -4.20 -13.73 -10.80
C ASN A 361 -3.89 -12.26 -10.58
N GLY A 362 -4.79 -11.56 -9.89
CA GLY A 362 -4.56 -10.17 -9.48
C GLY A 362 -3.46 -10.06 -8.42
N ILE A 363 -3.73 -10.60 -7.23
CA ILE A 363 -2.82 -10.55 -6.07
C ILE A 363 -2.69 -11.95 -5.47
N SER A 364 -1.46 -12.42 -5.27
CA SER A 364 -1.16 -13.72 -4.66
C SER A 364 -0.72 -13.66 -3.21
N PHE A 365 -1.07 -14.72 -2.48
CA PHE A 365 -0.79 -14.96 -1.06
C PHE A 365 -0.18 -16.36 -0.82
N GLN A 366 0.46 -17.00 -1.80
CA GLN A 366 0.75 -18.44 -1.79
C GLN A 366 2.23 -18.79 -1.49
N PRO A 367 2.59 -19.21 -0.27
CA PRO A 367 1.89 -19.03 1.00
C PRO A 367 2.28 -17.70 1.65
N MET A 368 1.48 -17.24 2.62
CA MET A 368 1.95 -16.27 3.60
C MET A 368 2.82 -16.99 4.65
N ASN A 369 3.97 -16.41 4.98
CA ASN A 369 4.85 -16.90 6.07
C ASN A 369 4.74 -16.06 7.35
N GLY A 370 3.97 -14.97 7.32
CA GLY A 370 3.71 -14.12 8.47
C GLY A 370 2.55 -13.18 8.23
N ALA A 371 2.29 -12.35 9.23
CA ALA A 371 1.13 -11.47 9.28
C ALA A 371 1.41 -10.25 10.17
N PRO A 372 0.65 -9.15 10.09
CA PRO A 372 -0.49 -8.95 9.19
C PRO A 372 -0.10 -8.42 7.81
N TRP A 373 -0.99 -8.62 6.84
CA TRP A 373 -0.94 -7.96 5.53
C TRP A 373 -2.11 -6.98 5.37
N TYR A 374 -1.90 -5.96 4.56
CA TYR A 374 -2.89 -4.93 4.24
C TYR A 374 -3.04 -4.87 2.73
N VAL A 375 -4.25 -5.14 2.23
CA VAL A 375 -4.60 -5.02 0.82
C VAL A 375 -5.75 -4.04 0.70
N LEU A 376 -5.42 -2.79 0.35
CA LEU A 376 -6.34 -1.65 0.51
C LEU A 376 -6.48 -0.85 -0.78
N TYR A 377 -7.66 -0.38 -1.15
CA TYR A 377 -7.76 0.57 -2.29
C TYR A 377 -7.17 0.09 -3.61
N ASN A 378 -7.19 -1.22 -3.91
CA ASN A 378 -6.71 -1.72 -5.19
C ASN A 378 -7.88 -1.91 -6.17
N GLN A 379 -7.68 -1.48 -7.42
CA GLN A 379 -8.54 -1.86 -8.54
C GLN A 379 -7.91 -3.06 -9.23
N VAL A 380 -8.60 -4.19 -9.22
CA VAL A 380 -8.13 -5.44 -9.85
C VAL A 380 -9.17 -5.92 -10.84
N ALA A 381 -8.75 -6.18 -12.07
CA ALA A 381 -9.56 -6.84 -13.08
C ALA A 381 -8.77 -7.99 -13.73
N ALA A 382 -9.03 -9.21 -13.24
CA ALA A 382 -8.29 -10.42 -13.55
C ALA A 382 -9.09 -11.36 -14.51
N PRO A 383 -8.63 -11.55 -15.76
CA PRO A 383 -9.29 -12.37 -16.79
C PRO A 383 -9.06 -13.89 -16.65
N GLY A 384 -7.94 -14.28 -16.06
CA GLY A 384 -7.39 -15.63 -16.10
C GLY A 384 -8.02 -16.62 -15.15
N GLN A 385 -7.71 -16.45 -13.87
CA GLN A 385 -8.07 -17.37 -12.79
C GLN A 385 -8.85 -16.62 -11.70
N ASP A 386 -8.17 -15.85 -10.84
CA ASP A 386 -8.77 -15.22 -9.66
C ASP A 386 -8.32 -13.76 -9.48
N ALA A 387 -9.16 -12.92 -8.86
CA ALA A 387 -8.70 -11.61 -8.39
C ALA A 387 -7.69 -11.79 -7.24
N LEU A 388 -7.92 -12.79 -6.36
CA LEU A 388 -7.01 -13.17 -5.28
C LEU A 388 -6.66 -14.66 -5.37
N LYS A 389 -5.36 -14.98 -5.42
CA LYS A 389 -4.85 -16.36 -5.40
C LYS A 389 -4.58 -16.79 -3.96
N LEU A 390 -5.41 -17.70 -3.45
CA LEU A 390 -5.40 -18.11 -2.03
C LEU A 390 -5.15 -19.61 -1.84
N ARG A 391 -4.07 -20.20 -2.36
CA ARG A 391 -3.96 -21.67 -2.39
C ARG A 391 -3.67 -22.32 -1.02
N ASP A 392 -2.74 -21.80 -0.24
CA ASP A 392 -2.40 -22.31 1.09
C ASP A 392 -1.89 -21.21 2.03
N ARG A 393 -2.12 -21.39 3.35
CA ARG A 393 -1.55 -20.61 4.46
C ARG A 393 -1.74 -19.10 4.38
N THR A 394 -2.78 -18.60 5.03
CA THR A 394 -3.05 -17.16 5.21
C THR A 394 -3.39 -16.85 6.67
N ASP A 395 -2.89 -15.72 7.18
CA ASP A 395 -3.24 -15.23 8.52
C ASP A 395 -3.33 -13.71 8.55
N ARG A 396 -4.32 -13.18 9.28
CA ARG A 396 -4.54 -11.75 9.54
C ARG A 396 -4.26 -10.81 8.36
N VAL A 397 -5.22 -10.78 7.43
CA VAL A 397 -5.22 -9.80 6.33
C VAL A 397 -6.31 -8.78 6.56
N LEU A 398 -6.00 -7.49 6.49
CA LEU A 398 -7.01 -6.45 6.28
C LEU A 398 -7.18 -6.22 4.78
N LEU A 399 -8.30 -6.68 4.24
CA LEU A 399 -8.72 -6.45 2.86
C LEU A 399 -9.85 -5.42 2.87
N ALA A 400 -9.57 -4.18 2.46
CA ALA A 400 -10.59 -3.15 2.49
C ALA A 400 -10.57 -2.14 1.34
N HIS A 401 -11.74 -1.65 0.93
CA HIS A 401 -11.87 -0.70 -0.17
C HIS A 401 -11.25 -1.18 -1.49
N ASN A 402 -11.28 -2.47 -1.80
CA ASN A 402 -10.84 -2.95 -3.11
C ASN A 402 -12.02 -3.11 -4.05
N THR A 403 -11.81 -2.88 -5.35
CA THR A 403 -12.75 -3.31 -6.39
C THR A 403 -12.10 -4.48 -7.12
N LEU A 404 -12.61 -5.68 -6.85
CA LEU A 404 -12.06 -6.96 -7.27
C LEU A 404 -12.99 -7.59 -8.31
N VAL A 405 -12.56 -7.55 -9.56
CA VAL A 405 -13.32 -8.06 -10.70
C VAL A 405 -12.62 -9.28 -11.29
N ALA A 406 -13.37 -10.35 -11.50
CA ALA A 406 -12.87 -11.53 -12.21
C ALA A 406 -13.93 -12.14 -13.12
N TRP A 407 -13.51 -12.88 -14.15
CA TRP A 407 -14.43 -13.45 -15.12
C TRP A 407 -15.17 -14.67 -14.57
N SER A 408 -14.44 -15.63 -14.03
CA SER A 408 -14.97 -16.90 -13.51
C SER A 408 -15.13 -16.96 -11.99
N GLY A 409 -15.15 -15.80 -11.32
CA GLY A 409 -15.29 -15.66 -9.87
C GLY A 409 -14.04 -15.04 -9.23
N PRO A 410 -14.14 -14.00 -8.39
CA PRO A 410 -12.99 -13.35 -7.76
C PRO A 410 -12.08 -14.25 -6.91
N VAL A 411 -12.62 -15.32 -6.32
CA VAL A 411 -11.84 -16.30 -5.56
C VAL A 411 -12.41 -17.70 -5.79
N SER A 412 -11.66 -18.60 -6.44
CA SER A 412 -12.20 -19.88 -6.91
C SER A 412 -11.52 -21.15 -6.37
N SER A 413 -10.38 -21.04 -5.67
CA SER A 413 -9.70 -22.22 -5.11
C SER A 413 -8.76 -21.88 -3.95
N GLY A 414 -8.65 -22.77 -2.95
CA GLY A 414 -7.77 -22.56 -1.81
C GLY A 414 -8.10 -23.33 -0.54
N SER A 415 -7.09 -23.89 0.13
CA SER A 415 -7.28 -24.73 1.33
C SER A 415 -7.64 -23.97 2.62
N GLN A 416 -7.31 -22.67 2.69
CA GLN A 416 -7.66 -21.79 3.83
C GLN A 416 -8.59 -20.64 3.43
N PHE A 417 -8.60 -20.26 2.15
CA PHE A 417 -9.50 -19.27 1.57
C PHE A 417 -9.52 -17.97 2.40
N MET A 418 -10.67 -17.30 2.53
CA MET A 418 -10.84 -16.03 3.25
C MET A 418 -10.90 -16.16 4.79
N ARG A 419 -10.63 -17.32 5.38
CA ARG A 419 -10.91 -17.60 6.81
C ARG A 419 -10.08 -16.78 7.81
N SER A 420 -9.00 -16.16 7.37
CA SER A 420 -8.16 -15.32 8.25
C SER A 420 -8.18 -13.84 7.85
N PHE A 421 -9.19 -13.44 7.08
CA PHE A 421 -9.33 -12.09 6.55
C PHE A 421 -10.34 -11.30 7.38
N GLN A 422 -10.00 -10.04 7.59
CA GLN A 422 -10.95 -8.97 7.81
C GLN A 422 -11.23 -8.32 6.44
N SER A 423 -12.41 -8.58 5.88
CA SER A 423 -12.88 -8.07 4.59
C SER A 423 -13.98 -7.05 4.82
N ASN A 424 -13.71 -5.77 4.52
CA ASN A 424 -14.66 -4.68 4.70
C ASN A 424 -14.62 -3.67 3.55
N ASN A 425 -15.78 -3.14 3.16
CA ASN A 425 -15.89 -2.09 2.15
C ASN A 425 -15.38 -2.47 0.76
N ASN A 426 -15.30 -3.75 0.41
CA ASN A 426 -14.86 -4.18 -0.91
C ASN A 426 -16.04 -4.32 -1.87
N LEU A 427 -15.78 -4.22 -3.18
CA LEU A 427 -16.68 -4.63 -4.24
C LEU A 427 -16.13 -5.89 -4.91
N TRP A 428 -16.94 -6.94 -4.95
CA TRP A 428 -16.62 -8.22 -5.56
C TRP A 428 -17.52 -8.48 -6.76
N ILE A 429 -16.94 -8.56 -7.96
CA ILE A 429 -17.70 -8.58 -9.21
C ILE A 429 -17.31 -9.77 -10.07
N SER A 430 -18.31 -10.54 -10.50
CA SER A 430 -18.18 -11.59 -11.51
C SER A 430 -18.65 -11.11 -12.88
N VAL A 431 -17.79 -11.21 -13.90
CA VAL A 431 -18.13 -10.75 -15.28
C VAL A 431 -18.95 -11.79 -16.05
N GLN A 432 -18.62 -13.09 -15.92
CA GLN A 432 -19.31 -14.17 -16.66
C GLN A 432 -20.38 -14.87 -15.83
N ASP A 433 -20.94 -14.17 -14.84
CA ASP A 433 -21.99 -14.66 -13.97
C ASP A 433 -21.62 -16.01 -13.33
N ARG A 434 -20.84 -15.95 -12.25
CA ARG A 434 -20.39 -17.09 -11.46
C ARG A 434 -20.39 -16.75 -9.97
N TYR A 435 -20.18 -17.76 -9.12
CA TYR A 435 -19.92 -17.57 -7.69
C TYR A 435 -18.91 -16.44 -7.48
N ILE A 436 -19.17 -15.58 -6.50
CA ILE A 436 -18.17 -14.64 -6.03
C ILE A 436 -17.00 -15.39 -5.39
N TRP A 437 -17.36 -16.30 -4.48
CA TRP A 437 -16.42 -17.16 -3.76
C TRP A 437 -16.78 -18.62 -4.00
N GLU A 438 -15.83 -19.41 -4.49
CA GLU A 438 -15.97 -20.84 -4.70
C GLU A 438 -15.08 -21.66 -3.76
N ASP A 439 -15.49 -21.79 -2.51
CA ASP A 439 -14.84 -22.63 -1.52
C ASP A 439 -15.47 -24.04 -1.46
N SER A 440 -14.61 -25.05 -1.56
CA SER A 440 -14.97 -26.47 -1.51
C SER A 440 -14.38 -27.21 -0.30
N TYR A 441 -13.65 -26.52 0.58
CA TYR A 441 -12.95 -27.13 1.70
C TYR A 441 -13.74 -26.96 3.00
N ALA A 442 -13.81 -28.02 3.81
CA ALA A 442 -14.36 -27.95 5.15
C ALA A 442 -13.33 -27.32 6.10
N GLY A 443 -13.77 -26.41 6.98
CA GLY A 443 -12.87 -25.78 7.97
C GLY A 443 -13.55 -24.81 8.94
N GLY A 444 -14.82 -24.52 8.73
CA GLY A 444 -15.62 -23.54 9.45
C GLY A 444 -15.08 -22.12 9.31
N ILE A 445 -15.74 -21.25 10.05
CA ILE A 445 -15.24 -19.91 10.38
C ILE A 445 -14.34 -20.04 11.60
N ASN A 446 -13.29 -19.23 11.68
CA ASN A 446 -12.43 -19.17 12.86
C ASN A 446 -12.45 -17.77 13.47
N TRP A 447 -11.87 -17.62 14.67
CA TRP A 447 -11.88 -16.38 15.46
C TRP A 447 -11.19 -15.18 14.78
N ARG A 448 -10.49 -15.39 13.65
CA ARG A 448 -9.84 -14.35 12.86
C ARG A 448 -10.70 -13.81 11.73
N THR A 449 -11.76 -14.54 11.38
CA THR A 449 -12.63 -14.20 10.27
C THR A 449 -13.52 -13.02 10.63
N ASN A 450 -13.54 -12.00 9.77
CA ASN A 450 -14.53 -10.93 9.80
C ASN A 450 -14.84 -10.54 8.35
N TRP A 451 -16.03 -10.89 7.85
CA TRP A 451 -16.49 -10.39 6.56
C TRP A 451 -17.73 -9.58 6.82
N ASP A 452 -17.69 -8.28 6.59
CA ASP A 452 -18.86 -7.43 6.76
C ASP A 452 -18.75 -6.17 5.94
N TYR A 453 -19.86 -5.54 5.58
CA TYR A 453 -19.88 -4.32 4.75
C TYR A 453 -19.19 -4.48 3.38
N ASP A 454 -19.26 -5.66 2.75
CA ASP A 454 -18.81 -5.85 1.37
C ASP A 454 -20.01 -5.81 0.40
N GLY A 455 -19.75 -5.42 -0.85
CA GLY A 455 -20.70 -5.42 -1.95
C GLY A 455 -20.42 -6.52 -2.96
N TYR A 456 -21.47 -7.18 -3.47
CA TYR A 456 -21.36 -8.38 -4.30
C TYR A 456 -22.20 -8.30 -5.59
N ASP A 457 -21.62 -8.70 -6.73
CA ASP A 457 -22.32 -8.92 -8.01
C ASP A 457 -21.90 -10.26 -8.63
N TRP A 458 -22.80 -11.25 -8.58
CA TRP A 458 -22.63 -12.55 -9.25
C TRP A 458 -23.46 -12.66 -10.55
N GLY A 459 -23.98 -11.53 -11.04
CA GLY A 459 -24.88 -11.42 -12.18
C GLY A 459 -26.09 -12.36 -12.13
N ALA A 460 -26.39 -13.04 -13.25
CA ALA A 460 -27.54 -13.93 -13.37
C ALA A 460 -27.29 -15.37 -12.87
N TYR A 461 -26.14 -15.64 -12.24
CA TYR A 461 -25.83 -16.99 -11.77
C TYR A 461 -26.77 -17.41 -10.62
N PRO A 462 -27.22 -18.67 -10.53
CA PRO A 462 -28.19 -19.08 -9.50
C PRO A 462 -27.66 -19.08 -8.06
N TYR A 463 -26.35 -18.92 -7.86
CA TYR A 463 -25.71 -19.03 -6.55
C TYR A 463 -24.63 -17.97 -6.35
N ALA A 464 -24.84 -17.04 -5.43
CA ALA A 464 -23.84 -16.02 -5.09
C ALA A 464 -22.54 -16.64 -4.56
N PHE A 465 -22.64 -17.69 -3.73
CA PHE A 465 -21.49 -18.29 -3.06
C PHE A 465 -21.51 -19.82 -3.14
N LYS A 466 -20.34 -20.41 -3.15
CA LYS A 466 -20.14 -21.79 -2.71
C LYS A 466 -19.21 -21.76 -1.51
N TRP A 467 -19.67 -22.23 -0.37
CA TRP A 467 -18.91 -22.19 0.88
C TRP A 467 -18.92 -23.58 1.52
N GLU A 468 -17.74 -24.13 1.79
CA GLU A 468 -17.59 -25.51 2.29
C GLU A 468 -18.34 -26.56 1.44
N GLY A 469 -18.34 -26.34 0.12
CA GLY A 469 -19.07 -27.19 -0.83
C GLY A 469 -20.59 -26.98 -0.86
N GLN A 470 -21.16 -26.19 0.04
CA GLN A 470 -22.59 -25.80 0.00
C GLN A 470 -22.78 -24.68 -1.02
N ARG A 471 -23.82 -24.79 -1.85
CA ARG A 471 -24.20 -23.73 -2.80
C ARG A 471 -25.26 -22.85 -2.15
N LEU A 472 -24.97 -21.56 -2.05
CA LEU A 472 -25.78 -20.58 -1.35
C LEU A 472 -26.26 -19.55 -2.37
N VAL A 473 -27.58 -19.39 -2.45
CA VAL A 473 -28.26 -18.67 -3.52
C VAL A 473 -27.92 -17.19 -3.49
N ASP A 474 -27.91 -16.59 -2.30
CA ASP A 474 -27.79 -15.14 -2.11
C ASP A 474 -27.09 -14.80 -0.79
N ILE A 475 -26.98 -13.49 -0.52
CA ILE A 475 -26.40 -12.95 0.71
C ILE A 475 -27.17 -13.43 1.96
N PRO A 476 -28.52 -13.38 2.03
CA PRO A 476 -29.26 -13.94 3.16
C PRO A 476 -28.96 -15.41 3.48
N GLU A 477 -28.82 -16.27 2.47
CA GLU A 477 -28.47 -17.67 2.71
C GLU A 477 -27.03 -17.80 3.24
N PHE A 478 -26.09 -17.02 2.69
CA PHE A 478 -24.72 -16.95 3.20
C PHE A 478 -24.64 -16.48 4.64
N GLN A 479 -25.37 -15.41 4.99
CA GLN A 479 -25.48 -14.89 6.35
C GLN A 479 -26.05 -15.94 7.31
N ASN A 480 -27.12 -16.63 6.94
CA ASN A 480 -27.71 -17.66 7.79
C ASN A 480 -26.78 -18.86 8.00
N TYR A 481 -26.00 -19.22 6.97
CA TYR A 481 -25.06 -20.33 7.04
C TYR A 481 -23.82 -20.00 7.88
N THR A 482 -23.31 -18.77 7.74
CA THR A 482 -21.99 -18.38 8.29
C THR A 482 -22.07 -17.52 9.55
N GLY A 483 -23.15 -16.75 9.74
CA GLY A 483 -23.22 -15.67 10.71
C GLY A 483 -22.33 -14.46 10.38
N GLN A 484 -21.82 -14.37 9.15
CA GLN A 484 -20.99 -13.28 8.64
C GLN A 484 -21.76 -12.44 7.61
N ALA A 485 -21.14 -11.37 7.13
CA ALA A 485 -21.62 -10.49 6.06
C ALA A 485 -22.97 -9.83 6.37
N MET A 486 -23.22 -9.49 7.64
CA MET A 486 -24.53 -9.03 8.13
C MET A 486 -24.99 -7.70 7.52
N ASN A 487 -24.06 -6.86 7.11
CA ASN A 487 -24.28 -5.56 6.47
C ASN A 487 -23.84 -5.57 5.01
N ALA A 488 -23.60 -6.74 4.42
CA ALA A 488 -23.28 -6.86 3.01
C ALA A 488 -24.47 -6.48 2.12
N ILE A 489 -24.16 -5.95 0.93
CA ILE A 489 -25.18 -5.58 -0.06
C ILE A 489 -24.94 -6.24 -1.41
N GLN A 490 -26.02 -6.43 -2.16
CA GLN A 490 -25.91 -6.76 -3.58
C GLN A 490 -25.78 -5.46 -4.37
N VAL A 491 -24.87 -5.43 -5.35
CA VAL A 491 -24.72 -4.34 -6.33
C VAL A 491 -24.99 -4.88 -7.74
N ASP A 492 -25.25 -3.99 -8.69
CA ASP A 492 -25.38 -4.33 -10.11
C ASP A 492 -24.29 -3.62 -10.92
N LYS A 493 -23.29 -4.37 -11.39
CA LYS A 493 -22.14 -3.87 -12.15
C LYS A 493 -22.54 -3.05 -13.38
N ASN A 494 -23.71 -3.32 -13.98
CA ASN A 494 -24.15 -2.62 -15.19
C ASN A 494 -24.70 -1.22 -14.90
N THR A 495 -25.09 -0.95 -13.65
CA THR A 495 -25.69 0.34 -13.25
C THR A 495 -24.86 1.07 -12.21
N CYS A 496 -24.02 0.36 -11.46
CA CYS A 496 -23.22 0.92 -10.38
C CYS A 496 -21.95 1.63 -10.83
N PHE A 497 -21.40 1.33 -12.00
CA PHE A 497 -20.16 1.96 -12.48
C PHE A 497 -20.42 3.00 -13.58
N GLU A 498 -19.71 4.13 -13.57
CA GLU A 498 -19.74 5.08 -14.68
C GLU A 498 -19.05 4.52 -15.92
N THR A 499 -17.94 3.79 -15.71
CA THR A 499 -17.20 3.09 -16.75
C THR A 499 -16.89 1.67 -16.28
N PHE A 500 -17.29 0.68 -17.07
CA PHE A 500 -17.04 -0.75 -16.82
C PHE A 500 -16.71 -1.46 -18.13
N ASN A 501 -15.61 -1.04 -18.76
CA ASN A 501 -15.15 -1.54 -20.05
C ASN A 501 -14.26 -2.77 -19.86
N ILE A 502 -14.87 -3.87 -19.43
CA ILE A 502 -14.17 -5.14 -19.19
C ILE A 502 -14.57 -6.12 -20.31
N PRO A 503 -13.66 -6.47 -21.24
CA PRO A 503 -14.02 -7.27 -22.42
C PRO A 503 -14.49 -8.70 -22.06
N ASN A 504 -15.32 -9.33 -22.88
CA ASN A 504 -15.71 -10.73 -22.70
C ASN A 504 -15.85 -11.40 -24.09
N PRO A 505 -15.18 -12.54 -24.37
CA PRO A 505 -14.38 -13.38 -23.48
C PRO A 505 -12.95 -12.89 -23.21
N PRO A 506 -12.30 -13.35 -22.12
CA PRO A 506 -10.89 -13.15 -21.84
C PRO A 506 -10.00 -14.20 -22.57
N PRO A 507 -8.68 -14.00 -22.67
CA PRO A 507 -7.97 -12.75 -22.41
C PRO A 507 -8.22 -11.75 -23.54
N ALA A 508 -8.32 -10.47 -23.20
CA ALA A 508 -8.52 -9.41 -24.18
C ALA A 508 -7.98 -8.09 -23.64
N SER A 509 -7.41 -7.28 -24.53
CA SER A 509 -6.86 -5.97 -24.14
C SER A 509 -7.93 -5.12 -23.47
N MET A 510 -7.61 -4.65 -22.26
CA MET A 510 -8.50 -3.84 -21.45
C MET A 510 -8.02 -2.39 -21.45
N PRO A 511 -8.86 -1.42 -21.82
CA PRO A 511 -8.45 -0.02 -21.76
C PRO A 511 -8.23 0.41 -20.31
N PHE A 512 -7.24 1.28 -20.10
CA PHE A 512 -7.10 1.96 -18.83
C PHE A 512 -8.37 2.73 -18.49
N GLN A 513 -8.87 2.50 -17.29
CA GLN A 513 -10.12 3.07 -16.82
C GLN A 513 -10.11 3.17 -15.30
N PHE A 514 -10.91 4.10 -14.81
CA PHE A 514 -11.32 4.13 -13.42
C PHE A 514 -12.74 3.54 -13.34
N MET A 515 -12.91 2.51 -12.52
CA MET A 515 -14.22 1.93 -12.20
C MET A 515 -14.89 2.79 -11.11
N THR A 516 -15.20 4.04 -11.44
CA THR A 516 -15.87 4.98 -10.52
C THR A 516 -17.35 4.62 -10.36
N LEU A 517 -17.88 4.89 -9.17
CA LEU A 517 -19.30 4.69 -8.89
C LEU A 517 -20.15 5.70 -9.65
N ASN A 518 -21.27 5.24 -10.21
CA ASN A 518 -22.34 6.08 -10.70
C ASN A 518 -23.06 6.73 -9.52
N SER A 519 -23.52 7.97 -9.69
CA SER A 519 -24.32 8.72 -8.70
C SER A 519 -25.53 7.98 -8.11
N ASN A 520 -26.09 7.00 -8.82
CA ASN A 520 -27.23 6.21 -8.35
C ASN A 520 -26.84 4.84 -7.76
N CYS A 521 -25.55 4.53 -7.67
CA CYS A 521 -25.09 3.26 -7.13
C CYS A 521 -25.38 3.19 -5.62
N ASN A 522 -25.89 2.05 -5.17
CA ASN A 522 -26.17 1.78 -3.76
C ASN A 522 -24.93 1.45 -2.94
N ALA A 523 -23.74 1.44 -3.55
CA ALA A 523 -22.46 1.33 -2.86
C ALA A 523 -21.96 2.65 -2.26
N ILE A 524 -22.60 3.78 -2.63
CA ILE A 524 -22.31 5.09 -2.04
C ILE A 524 -22.87 5.13 -0.61
N ASP A 525 -22.11 5.67 0.35
CA ASP A 525 -22.46 5.76 1.78
C ASP A 525 -22.78 4.39 2.44
N ALA A 526 -22.26 3.28 1.89
CA ALA A 526 -22.65 1.94 2.31
C ALA A 526 -21.59 1.19 3.14
N GLY A 527 -20.40 1.76 3.32
CA GLY A 527 -19.28 1.17 4.05
C GLY A 527 -19.23 1.51 5.54
N ILE A 528 -18.29 0.88 6.24
CA ILE A 528 -17.97 1.13 7.65
C ILE A 528 -16.71 2.00 7.79
N THR A 529 -16.68 2.86 8.80
CA THR A 529 -15.46 3.60 9.15
C THR A 529 -14.40 2.66 9.72
N LEU A 530 -13.21 2.73 9.15
CA LEU A 530 -12.01 2.03 9.58
C LEU A 530 -10.97 3.08 9.95
N ALA A 531 -10.79 3.33 11.25
CA ALA A 531 -9.84 4.30 11.79
C ALA A 531 -8.47 4.22 11.08
N ASN A 532 -7.91 5.38 10.73
CA ASN A 532 -6.68 5.57 9.93
C ASN A 532 -6.75 5.09 8.47
N ILE A 533 -7.73 4.28 8.07
CA ILE A 533 -7.82 3.74 6.71
C ILE A 533 -8.67 4.62 5.81
N ASN A 534 -9.83 5.08 6.28
CA ASN A 534 -10.80 5.78 5.45
C ASN A 534 -11.36 7.07 6.07
N ASP A 535 -10.68 7.67 7.06
CA ASP A 535 -11.15 8.82 7.84
C ASP A 535 -11.55 10.07 7.02
N GLY A 536 -11.15 10.15 5.75
CA GLY A 536 -11.42 11.28 4.86
C GLY A 536 -12.63 11.12 3.94
N TYR A 537 -13.51 10.13 4.11
CA TYR A 537 -14.69 9.88 3.25
C TYR A 537 -15.62 11.10 3.09
N LEU A 538 -16.43 11.12 2.03
CA LEU A 538 -17.47 12.12 1.78
C LEU A 538 -18.85 11.55 2.15
N GLY A 539 -19.86 12.39 2.26
CA GLY A 539 -21.22 11.91 2.57
C GLY A 539 -21.39 11.49 4.04
N ASN A 540 -22.20 10.45 4.26
CA ASN A 540 -22.58 9.96 5.58
C ASN A 540 -21.73 8.78 6.06
N ALA A 541 -21.13 8.02 5.14
CA ALA A 541 -20.27 6.89 5.42
C ALA A 541 -19.30 6.65 4.25
N PRO A 542 -18.20 5.91 4.43
CA PRO A 542 -17.32 5.54 3.32
C PRO A 542 -18.07 4.78 2.21
N ASP A 543 -17.69 4.98 0.97
CA ASP A 543 -18.22 4.19 -0.13
C ASP A 543 -17.58 2.79 -0.18
N LEU A 544 -18.28 1.81 -0.74
CA LEU A 544 -17.66 0.51 -1.05
C LEU A 544 -16.79 0.61 -2.31
N GLY A 545 -15.71 -0.16 -2.32
CA GLY A 545 -14.78 -0.23 -3.43
C GLY A 545 -13.64 0.79 -3.33
N VAL A 546 -12.88 0.91 -4.41
CA VAL A 546 -11.59 1.62 -4.46
C VAL A 546 -11.70 3.14 -4.53
N TYR A 547 -12.77 3.68 -5.12
CA TYR A 547 -12.93 5.11 -5.32
C TYR A 547 -14.13 5.64 -4.56
N GLU A 548 -13.87 6.63 -3.71
CA GLU A 548 -14.92 7.44 -3.11
C GLU A 548 -15.56 8.34 -4.17
N TYR A 549 -16.88 8.28 -4.28
CA TYR A 549 -17.67 9.09 -5.16
C TYR A 549 -17.44 10.60 -4.90
N GLY A 550 -17.13 11.33 -5.97
CA GLY A 550 -16.91 12.78 -5.90
C GLY A 550 -15.52 13.20 -5.39
N LYS A 551 -14.63 12.27 -5.04
CA LYS A 551 -13.22 12.60 -4.73
C LYS A 551 -12.35 12.66 -5.98
N GLU A 552 -11.20 13.31 -5.82
CA GLU A 552 -10.12 13.27 -6.81
C GLU A 552 -9.61 11.83 -6.98
N LEU A 553 -9.43 11.42 -8.23
CA LEU A 553 -8.94 10.10 -8.57
C LEU A 553 -7.44 10.00 -8.30
N PRO A 554 -6.95 8.84 -7.84
CA PRO A 554 -5.53 8.65 -7.63
C PRO A 554 -4.76 8.60 -8.97
N HIS A 555 -3.45 8.86 -8.88
CA HIS A 555 -2.53 8.67 -9.99
C HIS A 555 -1.96 7.25 -9.97
N TYR A 556 -1.93 6.60 -11.13
CA TYR A 556 -1.31 5.28 -11.33
C TYR A 556 -0.15 5.37 -12.31
N GLY A 557 0.91 4.62 -12.06
CA GLY A 557 2.10 4.60 -12.90
C GLY A 557 2.97 5.86 -12.76
N PRO A 558 3.97 6.04 -13.64
CA PRO A 558 4.98 7.07 -13.49
C PRO A 558 4.39 8.46 -13.45
N ARG A 559 4.84 9.27 -12.50
CA ARG A 559 4.50 10.70 -12.43
C ARG A 559 5.48 11.50 -13.29
N GLU A 560 5.12 12.73 -13.61
CA GLU A 560 6.02 13.61 -14.36
C GLU A 560 7.33 13.85 -13.59
N ASN A 561 8.45 13.82 -14.31
CA ASN A 561 9.75 14.13 -13.74
C ASN A 561 9.92 15.65 -13.65
N ALA A 562 9.70 16.21 -12.45
CA ALA A 562 9.91 17.62 -12.18
C ALA A 562 11.35 18.09 -12.54
N SER A 563 12.34 17.18 -12.53
CA SER A 563 13.73 17.46 -12.90
C SER A 563 13.98 17.63 -14.41
N LEU A 564 13.04 17.23 -15.27
CA LEU A 564 13.06 17.49 -16.72
C LEU A 564 12.28 18.76 -17.09
N SER A 565 11.58 19.35 -16.13
CA SER A 565 11.27 20.77 -16.20
C SER A 565 12.52 21.51 -15.76
N ASP A 566 13.39 21.86 -16.71
CA ASP A 566 14.41 22.90 -16.56
C ASP A 566 13.70 24.17 -16.11
N ASN A 567 13.39 24.32 -14.80
CA ASN A 567 12.78 25.49 -14.17
C ASN A 567 12.41 25.36 -12.67
N ASP A 568 12.44 24.17 -12.03
CA ASP A 568 11.79 24.07 -10.69
C ASP A 568 12.63 24.62 -9.51
N GLU A 569 13.97 24.65 -9.59
CA GLU A 569 14.80 25.37 -8.61
C GLU A 569 14.74 26.91 -8.79
N THR A 570 14.50 27.40 -10.00
CA THR A 570 14.33 28.85 -10.28
C THR A 570 12.91 29.35 -9.99
N LEU A 571 11.91 28.46 -9.91
CA LEU A 571 10.52 28.85 -9.57
C LEU A 571 10.25 28.93 -8.07
N ASN A 572 10.85 28.05 -7.27
CA ASN A 572 10.69 28.13 -5.81
C ASN A 572 11.30 29.41 -5.20
N SER A 573 12.25 30.04 -5.90
CA SER A 573 12.89 31.29 -5.49
C SER A 573 12.22 32.57 -6.03
N THR A 574 11.23 32.48 -6.93
CA THR A 574 10.61 33.66 -7.57
C THR A 574 9.20 33.96 -7.09
N ILE A 575 8.39 32.96 -6.68
CA ILE A 575 7.04 33.20 -6.14
C ILE A 575 7.11 33.25 -4.61
N SER A 576 6.63 34.33 -4.00
CA SER A 576 6.64 34.52 -2.55
C SER A 576 5.27 34.89 -1.98
N ILE A 577 5.04 34.56 -0.71
CA ILE A 577 3.86 35.01 0.04
C ILE A 577 4.29 35.84 1.25
N TYR A 578 3.72 37.03 1.41
CA TYR A 578 4.07 37.90 2.53
C TYR A 578 2.93 38.82 2.99
N PRO A 579 2.88 39.17 4.29
CA PRO A 579 3.69 38.59 5.36
C PRO A 579 3.31 37.11 5.59
N ASN A 580 4.26 36.32 6.06
CA ASN A 580 4.03 34.95 6.50
C ASN A 580 4.96 34.66 7.69
N PRO A 581 4.47 34.55 8.93
CA PRO A 581 3.05 34.49 9.31
C PRO A 581 2.23 35.75 9.01
N THR A 582 0.91 35.61 8.86
CA THR A 582 -0.07 36.69 8.64
C THR A 582 -1.24 36.60 9.63
N SER A 583 -2.01 37.67 9.82
CA SER A 583 -3.23 37.66 10.65
C SER A 583 -4.50 37.76 9.81
N ASN A 584 -4.60 38.77 8.94
CA ASN A 584 -5.82 39.04 8.18
C ASN A 584 -5.63 38.98 6.67
N THR A 585 -4.47 39.35 6.17
CA THR A 585 -4.23 39.42 4.72
C THR A 585 -2.80 39.05 4.38
N PHE A 586 -2.61 38.33 3.29
CA PHE A 586 -1.29 38.14 2.69
C PHE A 586 -1.34 38.47 1.19
N ILE A 587 -0.16 38.70 0.63
CA ILE A 587 0.06 39.01 -0.79
C ILE A 587 0.85 37.87 -1.39
N ILE A 588 0.48 37.47 -2.60
CA ILE A 588 1.27 36.61 -3.47
C ILE A 588 1.99 37.49 -4.48
N ASP A 589 3.31 37.38 -4.50
CA ASP A 589 4.16 37.97 -5.52
C ASP A 589 4.62 36.87 -6.47
N VAL A 590 4.15 36.94 -7.71
CA VAL A 590 4.48 35.98 -8.78
C VAL A 590 5.63 36.46 -9.69
N ASN A 591 6.35 37.52 -9.29
CA ASN A 591 7.59 38.04 -9.88
C ASN A 591 7.65 37.97 -11.43
N ASN A 592 7.09 38.99 -12.08
CA ASN A 592 6.98 39.14 -13.54
C ASN A 592 6.09 38.11 -14.28
N ASP A 593 5.44 37.16 -13.59
CA ASP A 593 4.37 36.33 -14.17
C ASP A 593 2.97 36.93 -13.89
N VAL A 594 1.93 36.33 -14.47
CA VAL A 594 0.53 36.73 -14.28
C VAL A 594 -0.22 35.63 -13.53
N LEU A 595 -0.87 36.01 -12.43
CA LEU A 595 -1.66 35.09 -11.62
C LEU A 595 -2.91 34.64 -12.42
N LYS A 596 -3.11 33.32 -12.51
CA LYS A 596 -4.30 32.70 -13.11
C LYS A 596 -5.29 32.27 -12.04
N ASN A 597 -4.84 31.57 -11.00
CA ASN A 597 -5.69 31.09 -9.93
C ASN A 597 -4.92 30.90 -8.62
N VAL A 598 -5.63 30.97 -7.50
CA VAL A 598 -5.14 30.68 -6.16
C VAL A 598 -6.17 29.87 -5.41
N ILE A 599 -5.73 28.76 -4.83
CA ILE A 599 -6.57 27.86 -4.06
C ILE A 599 -5.93 27.65 -2.69
N ILE A 600 -6.69 27.91 -1.62
CA ILE A 600 -6.24 27.78 -0.23
C ILE A 600 -6.91 26.57 0.37
N TYR A 601 -6.10 25.68 0.93
CA TYR A 601 -6.54 24.51 1.68
C TYR A 601 -6.14 24.63 3.15
N ASN A 602 -6.95 24.09 4.05
CA ASN A 602 -6.50 23.88 5.43
C ASN A 602 -5.59 22.64 5.54
N TYR A 603 -5.09 22.37 6.74
CA TYR A 603 -4.22 21.22 7.01
C TYR A 603 -4.90 19.85 6.80
N LEU A 604 -6.23 19.80 6.71
CA LEU A 604 -7.01 18.59 6.41
C LEU A 604 -7.24 18.39 4.89
N GLY A 605 -6.67 19.25 4.04
CA GLY A 605 -6.90 19.23 2.60
C GLY A 605 -8.25 19.80 2.15
N GLN A 606 -9.05 20.34 3.08
CA GLN A 606 -10.34 20.95 2.75
C GLN A 606 -10.13 22.30 2.07
N LEU A 607 -10.86 22.55 0.98
CA LEU A 607 -10.88 23.84 0.29
C LEU A 607 -11.45 24.93 1.21
N ILE A 608 -10.66 25.97 1.45
CA ILE A 608 -11.04 27.12 2.26
C ILE A 608 -11.45 28.30 1.39
N LYS A 609 -10.71 28.56 0.32
CA LYS A 609 -10.97 29.71 -0.56
C LYS A 609 -10.32 29.51 -1.91
N GLU A 610 -10.99 29.96 -2.96
CA GLU A 610 -10.45 30.08 -4.32
C GLU A 610 -10.59 31.53 -4.80
N THR A 611 -9.57 32.06 -5.47
CA THR A 611 -9.56 33.43 -5.96
C THR A 611 -8.51 33.64 -7.06
N THR A 612 -8.72 34.67 -7.89
CA THR A 612 -7.73 35.13 -8.87
C THR A 612 -6.95 36.37 -8.39
N SER A 613 -7.20 36.85 -7.16
CA SER A 613 -6.54 38.02 -6.58
C SER A 613 -5.19 37.67 -5.96
N SER A 614 -4.18 38.51 -6.19
CA SER A 614 -2.87 38.40 -5.52
C SER A 614 -2.88 38.90 -4.08
N LYS A 615 -3.83 39.78 -3.71
CA LYS A 615 -4.05 40.20 -2.32
C LYS A 615 -5.25 39.44 -1.75
N ILE A 616 -5.02 38.68 -0.69
CA ILE A 616 -5.98 37.70 -0.19
C ILE A 616 -6.36 38.05 1.25
N ASP A 617 -7.66 38.19 1.48
CA ASP A 617 -8.25 38.33 2.80
C ASP A 617 -8.63 36.97 3.39
N ILE A 618 -8.13 36.71 4.59
CA ILE A 618 -8.32 35.50 5.39
C ILE A 618 -8.83 35.85 6.80
N SER A 619 -9.39 37.04 7.03
CA SER A 619 -9.89 37.44 8.35
C SER A 619 -10.86 36.43 8.98
N ASN A 620 -11.63 35.74 8.14
CA ASN A 620 -12.74 34.86 8.55
C ASN A 620 -12.36 33.38 8.73
N ILE A 621 -11.08 33.02 8.59
CA ILE A 621 -10.60 31.64 8.79
C ILE A 621 -9.89 31.54 10.15
N ALA A 622 -9.88 30.35 10.77
CA ALA A 622 -9.27 30.15 12.08
C ALA A 622 -7.73 30.24 12.05
N ASN A 623 -7.10 30.55 13.18
CA ASN A 623 -5.64 30.48 13.30
C ASN A 623 -5.14 29.05 13.02
N GLY A 624 -4.03 28.92 12.29
CA GLY A 624 -3.54 27.61 11.87
C GLY A 624 -2.66 27.64 10.62
N ILE A 625 -2.32 26.43 10.14
CA ILE A 625 -1.51 26.23 8.94
C ILE A 625 -2.43 25.99 7.75
N TYR A 626 -2.11 26.66 6.64
CA TYR A 626 -2.82 26.56 5.37
C TYR A 626 -1.83 26.34 4.23
N PHE A 627 -2.30 25.71 3.14
CA PHE A 627 -1.54 25.51 1.93
C PHE A 627 -2.16 26.31 0.79
N VAL A 628 -1.35 27.15 0.15
CA VAL A 628 -1.77 28.05 -0.92
C VAL A 628 -1.22 27.52 -2.23
N LYS A 629 -2.06 26.87 -3.03
CA LYS A 629 -1.78 26.48 -4.41
C LYS A 629 -1.94 27.70 -5.31
N ILE A 630 -0.91 28.03 -6.06
CA ILE A 630 -0.82 29.22 -6.91
C ILE A 630 -0.61 28.73 -8.34
N VAL A 631 -1.45 29.17 -9.25
CA VAL A 631 -1.40 28.83 -10.67
C VAL A 631 -1.17 30.11 -11.47
N THR A 632 -0.18 30.15 -12.36
CA THR A 632 0.07 31.28 -13.27
C THR A 632 -0.60 31.07 -14.63
N GLN A 633 -0.65 32.11 -15.47
CA GLN A 633 -1.25 32.04 -16.81
C GLN A 633 -0.52 31.06 -17.74
N ASN A 634 0.75 30.76 -17.45
CA ASN A 634 1.54 29.77 -18.16
C ASN A 634 1.37 28.35 -17.59
N ASP A 635 0.29 28.11 -16.83
CA ASP A 635 -0.04 26.84 -16.17
C ASP A 635 1.03 26.32 -15.19
N LYS A 636 1.91 27.20 -14.72
CA LYS A 636 2.85 26.88 -13.65
C LYS A 636 2.12 26.78 -12.32
N ILE A 637 2.37 25.70 -11.57
CA ILE A 637 1.74 25.44 -10.27
C ILE A 637 2.81 25.44 -9.18
N THR A 638 2.60 26.19 -8.11
CA THR A 638 3.41 26.10 -6.88
C THR A 638 2.52 26.05 -5.64
N ILE A 639 3.00 25.43 -4.56
CA ILE A 639 2.29 25.37 -3.28
C ILE A 639 3.15 26.03 -2.20
N LYS A 640 2.58 27.02 -1.51
CA LYS A 640 3.25 27.72 -0.39
C LYS A 640 2.50 27.49 0.92
N LYS A 641 3.25 27.19 1.98
CA LYS A 641 2.72 27.11 3.36
C LYS A 641 2.47 28.52 3.90
N MET A 642 1.25 28.83 4.31
CA MET A 642 0.87 30.08 4.98
C MET A 642 0.49 29.79 6.45
N ILE A 643 1.00 30.60 7.37
CA ILE A 643 0.71 30.51 8.81
C ILE A 643 -0.18 31.68 9.20
N LYS A 644 -1.37 31.40 9.74
CA LYS A 644 -2.28 32.41 10.31
C LYS A 644 -2.15 32.46 11.84
N ASN A 645 -1.81 33.65 12.35
CA ASN A 645 -1.69 33.98 13.79
C ASN A 645 -2.86 34.78 14.32
#